data_AF-A0A1V6C3E6-F1
#
_entry.id   AF-A0A1V6C3E6-F1
#
_cell.length_a   1.000
_cell.length_b   1.000
_cell.length_c   1.000
_cell.angle_alpha   90.00
_cell.angle_beta   90.00
_cell.angle_gamma   90.00
#
_symmetry.space_group_name_H-M   'P 1'
#
loop_
_entity.id
_entity.type
_entity.pdbx_description
1 polymer ?
#
loop_
_entity_poly.entity_id
_entity_poly.type
_entity_poly.pdbx_seq_one_letter_code
_entity_poly.pdbx_strand_id
1 'polypeptide(L)'
;MKRRPGIRQHILLLTLVLSFHVVAHAQESYNMRYVTLDSIVQTLERRTPDRFYYAPGQTDTLLITLQAGAKEVLETLGRELKKSGFSLYRVNQHRWAILKGAPLNGIHEAFYSDSLENGNHNRKELSQLADDGKQAADSENRLYTLGDPRFSDLEGNVRLTGYIHEHLSGEPVPGVSVMTGDKKYYTLSDSYGFYSLSIPRGYNTLIIQGFGYKDSRRYLRIFSDSALDLNIAEEVFSLQGIVISAEKMENVRNVRLGLERVRADRIRHIPMAFGEADVIRAVLTLPGVKSVGEAAGGFNVRGGATDQNLILYNQGTIYNSSHLFGLFSLFNNDVISSLELYKSSIPAKYGGRISSVLEVNSREGNKNRFTGSAGIGLLTTKLTLEGPIIKDKTSFLLSGRTTYSDWLMKLIPKESGYNNGSANFYDLNAGISHRLNQNNHLFLNGYFSRDRFSFDPNVSYRYQNINGSVRYRSVLTDRTNMVMTLAYDKYNYHMQDTTNAAMGYDLSFSLQQTSFKADFSTRLNGKHKLDYGLNAYYYILDPGTYVPYDQRSLVSTDILQREQAFETALYLSDTWEITPALSVEMGIRYGFYSALGPNRHYLYRPDMPRSLETTIDSVSVGAGKMVAPYHAPEFRFSMRYAFSGDFSVKAGFNSMRQNIHMLSNTTVISPTDIWKLSDANIRPQKGWQTALGIYKNLMNNTLELSIEGYYKHMDRYLDYASFARLLMNHRIETDVIETRGRAYGVEVMLKRSLGRLNGWLSYTYSRTELRQDDPRVAEPVNKGNWYPAPYDKPHDLKLVGNFKLTHRFSFSMNLDYSTGRPMTMPVGTYYYAGGWRLLYGERNAHRIPDYFRLDIAFNIEPSHKLTLLTHSSVTIGVYNVTGRKNPYSVFFQTEGNTVNSYMLSIFGCPIPYITYNIRF
;
A
#
# COMPACT_ATOMS: atom_id res chain seq x y z
N MET A 1 5.93 49.90 -19.53
CA MET A 1 5.02 50.96 -19.07
C MET A 1 3.60 50.64 -19.56
N LYS A 2 2.64 50.53 -18.65
CA LYS A 2 1.15 50.58 -18.77
C LYS A 2 0.35 49.61 -19.71
N ARG A 3 -0.48 48.81 -18.99
CA ARG A 3 -1.93 48.52 -19.14
C ARG A 3 -2.44 47.29 -19.91
N ARG A 4 -3.16 46.44 -19.14
CA ARG A 4 -4.16 45.39 -19.48
C ARG A 4 -5.42 45.99 -20.17
N PRO A 5 -6.33 45.22 -20.83
CA PRO A 5 -7.27 44.23 -20.23
C PRO A 5 -7.34 42.92 -21.05
N GLY A 6 -7.87 41.76 -20.64
CA GLY A 6 -8.63 41.29 -19.49
C GLY A 6 -9.12 39.86 -19.85
N ILE A 7 -9.35 38.99 -18.87
CA ILE A 7 -10.23 37.80 -19.00
C ILE A 7 -10.77 37.54 -17.59
N ARG A 8 -12.07 37.81 -17.43
CA ARG A 8 -12.92 37.29 -16.36
C ARG A 8 -13.61 36.06 -16.94
N GLN A 9 -13.29 34.87 -16.43
CA GLN A 9 -14.16 33.68 -16.31
C GLN A 9 -13.27 32.55 -15.77
N HIS A 10 -13.83 31.71 -14.87
CA HIS A 10 -13.16 30.64 -14.09
C HIS A 10 -12.70 30.99 -12.66
N ILE A 11 -13.56 31.66 -11.89
CA ILE A 11 -13.68 31.39 -10.45
C ILE A 11 -15.18 31.38 -10.13
N LEU A 12 -15.86 30.29 -10.47
CA LEU A 12 -17.24 30.05 -10.04
C LEU A 12 -17.52 28.55 -10.05
N LEU A 13 -16.70 27.77 -9.33
CA LEU A 13 -17.02 26.37 -9.02
C LEU A 13 -16.38 25.87 -7.71
N LEU A 14 -16.12 26.78 -6.76
CA LEU A 14 -15.52 26.45 -5.46
C LEU A 14 -16.26 27.02 -4.24
N THR A 15 -17.47 27.55 -4.44
CA THR A 15 -18.30 28.14 -3.37
C THR A 15 -19.76 27.72 -3.52
N LEU A 16 -20.02 26.41 -3.50
CA LEU A 16 -21.38 25.89 -3.40
C LEU A 16 -21.45 24.52 -2.67
N VAL A 17 -20.84 24.40 -1.48
CA VAL A 17 -21.07 23.25 -0.57
C VAL A 17 -21.21 23.65 0.92
N LEU A 18 -21.15 24.92 1.30
CA LEU A 18 -21.21 25.33 2.72
C LEU A 18 -22.26 26.41 2.98
N SER A 19 -23.54 26.00 3.02
CA SER A 19 -24.61 26.75 3.69
C SER A 19 -25.90 25.93 3.81
N PHE A 20 -25.94 25.05 4.82
CA PHE A 20 -27.20 24.70 5.49
C PHE A 20 -27.09 25.16 6.95
N HIS A 21 -27.71 26.30 7.24
CA HIS A 21 -28.02 26.71 8.61
C HIS A 21 -29.48 26.34 8.88
N VAL A 22 -29.68 25.25 9.61
CA VAL A 22 -30.94 24.98 10.32
C VAL A 22 -30.76 25.53 11.72
N VAL A 23 -31.44 26.64 12.05
CA VAL A 23 -31.55 27.13 13.42
C VAL A 23 -32.59 26.25 14.11
N ALA A 24 -32.13 25.25 14.86
CA ALA A 24 -32.93 24.56 15.86
C ALA A 24 -32.64 25.20 17.22
N HIS A 25 -33.63 25.84 17.85
CA HIS A 25 -33.59 26.15 19.28
C HIS A 25 -33.70 24.82 20.03
N ALA A 26 -32.56 24.20 20.33
CA ALA A 26 -32.49 23.01 21.16
C ALA A 26 -32.76 23.41 22.62
N GLN A 27 -33.90 22.96 23.14
CA GLN A 27 -34.20 23.01 24.57
C GLN A 27 -33.14 22.15 25.29
N GLU A 28 -32.34 22.76 26.16
CA GLU A 28 -31.26 22.04 26.85
C GLU A 28 -31.84 20.88 27.68
N SER A 29 -31.43 19.68 27.32
CA SER A 29 -31.77 18.44 28.02
C SER A 29 -30.50 17.69 28.40
N TYR A 30 -30.53 17.11 29.59
CA TYR A 30 -29.51 16.24 30.13
C TYR A 30 -29.96 14.81 29.83
N ASN A 31 -29.20 14.11 28.99
CA ASN A 31 -29.44 12.71 28.66
C ASN A 31 -28.13 11.93 28.86
N MET A 32 -27.89 11.53 30.11
CA MET A 32 -26.71 10.78 30.53
C MET A 32 -27.19 9.43 31.07
N ARG A 33 -26.71 8.31 30.51
CA ARG A 33 -27.10 6.97 30.94
C ARG A 33 -25.91 6.26 31.56
N TYR A 34 -26.09 5.71 32.76
CA TYR A 34 -25.09 4.92 33.49
C TYR A 34 -23.73 5.62 33.66
N VAL A 35 -23.77 6.91 34.03
CA VAL A 35 -22.56 7.70 34.32
C VAL A 35 -22.31 7.75 35.82
N THR A 36 -21.05 7.95 36.23
CA THR A 36 -20.70 8.13 37.64
C THR A 36 -21.29 9.43 38.19
N LEU A 37 -21.45 9.50 39.51
CA LEU A 37 -21.91 10.73 40.16
C LEU A 37 -20.97 11.90 39.88
N ASP A 38 -19.65 11.67 39.84
CA ASP A 38 -18.64 12.66 39.51
C ASP A 38 -18.86 13.29 38.14
N SER A 39 -19.13 12.47 37.10
CA SER A 39 -19.37 12.97 35.75
C SER A 39 -20.67 13.78 35.67
N ILE A 40 -21.72 13.41 36.43
CA ILE A 40 -22.95 14.21 36.53
C ILE A 40 -22.68 15.54 37.22
N VAL A 41 -22.02 15.52 38.38
CA VAL A 41 -21.70 16.72 39.14
C VAL A 41 -20.85 17.66 38.30
N GLN A 42 -19.75 17.19 37.71
CA GLN A 42 -18.90 18.01 36.84
C GLN A 42 -19.67 18.61 35.66
N THR A 43 -20.63 17.86 35.10
CA THR A 43 -21.48 18.36 34.01
C THR A 43 -22.43 19.44 34.49
N LEU A 44 -23.04 19.28 35.67
CA LEU A 44 -23.92 20.27 36.27
C LEU A 44 -23.15 21.52 36.69
N GLU A 45 -22.01 21.39 37.37
CA GLU A 45 -21.19 22.54 37.82
C GLU A 45 -20.56 23.32 36.65
N ARG A 46 -20.36 22.70 35.48
CA ARG A 46 -19.89 23.40 34.27
C ARG A 46 -20.99 24.19 33.57
N ARG A 47 -22.26 23.80 33.75
CA ARG A 47 -23.41 24.34 33.02
C ARG A 47 -24.35 25.17 33.90
N THR A 48 -24.18 25.09 35.21
CA THR A 48 -24.97 25.80 36.22
C THR A 48 -24.04 26.39 37.28
N PRO A 49 -24.45 27.45 37.98
CA PRO A 49 -23.71 27.99 39.12
C PRO A 49 -23.71 27.07 40.36
N ASP A 50 -24.41 25.92 40.31
CA ASP A 50 -24.52 24.99 41.43
C ASP A 50 -23.19 24.29 41.73
N ARG A 51 -22.96 23.97 43.01
CA ARG A 51 -21.83 23.19 43.54
C ARG A 51 -22.30 22.02 44.37
N PHE A 52 -21.68 20.86 44.23
CA PHE A 52 -22.09 19.63 44.90
C PHE A 52 -20.97 19.09 45.80
N TYR A 53 -21.34 18.69 47.01
CA TYR A 53 -20.43 18.14 48.01
C TYR A 53 -20.85 16.71 48.37
N TYR A 54 -19.92 15.77 48.26
CA TYR A 54 -20.15 14.34 48.54
C TYR A 54 -18.83 13.66 48.88
N ALA A 55 -18.89 12.47 49.49
CA ALA A 55 -17.72 11.67 49.86
C ALA A 55 -17.37 10.68 48.72
N PRO A 56 -16.25 10.86 47.98
CA PRO A 56 -15.96 10.06 46.79
C PRO A 56 -15.87 8.55 47.06
N GLY A 57 -15.30 8.15 48.20
CA GLY A 57 -15.19 6.74 48.58
C GLY A 57 -16.52 6.05 48.93
N GLN A 58 -17.64 6.79 48.97
CA GLN A 58 -18.98 6.22 49.14
C GLN A 58 -19.79 6.21 47.84
N THR A 59 -19.36 6.94 46.81
CA THR A 59 -20.13 7.17 45.55
C THR A 59 -19.39 6.70 44.29
N ASP A 60 -18.15 6.22 44.43
CA ASP A 60 -17.27 5.71 43.36
C ASP A 60 -17.85 4.55 42.54
N THR A 61 -18.78 3.79 43.13
CA THR A 61 -19.49 2.67 42.48
C THR A 61 -20.90 3.02 42.01
N LEU A 62 -21.35 4.27 42.20
CA LEU A 62 -22.71 4.70 41.92
C LEU A 62 -22.88 5.11 40.45
N LEU A 63 -23.66 4.34 39.70
CA LEU A 63 -24.04 4.65 38.32
C LEU A 63 -25.46 5.20 38.25
N ILE A 64 -25.61 6.38 37.66
CA ILE A 64 -26.87 7.12 37.60
C ILE A 64 -27.25 7.35 36.14
N THR A 65 -28.55 7.22 35.86
CA THR A 65 -29.13 7.58 34.57
C THR A 65 -29.99 8.84 34.72
N LEU A 66 -29.52 9.95 34.17
CA LEU A 66 -30.18 11.25 34.22
C LEU A 66 -30.76 11.60 32.86
N GLN A 67 -32.10 11.55 32.76
CA GLN A 67 -32.86 12.01 31.60
C GLN A 67 -33.85 13.08 32.04
N ALA A 68 -33.49 14.36 31.87
CA ALA A 68 -34.30 15.49 32.32
C ALA A 68 -34.04 16.76 31.50
N GLY A 69 -35.04 17.62 31.38
CA GLY A 69 -34.83 18.99 30.90
C GLY A 69 -34.06 19.83 31.93
N ALA A 70 -33.45 20.94 31.51
CA ALA A 70 -32.62 21.77 32.40
C ALA A 70 -33.34 22.27 33.67
N LYS A 71 -34.67 22.45 33.64
CA LYS A 71 -35.48 22.85 34.80
C LYS A 71 -35.73 21.74 35.83
N GLU A 72 -35.63 20.47 35.42
CA GLU A 72 -36.02 19.29 36.23
C GLU A 72 -34.81 18.42 36.61
N VAL A 73 -33.61 18.84 36.23
CA VAL A 73 -32.40 18.03 36.32
C VAL A 73 -32.01 17.68 37.76
N LEU A 74 -32.16 18.63 38.69
CA LEU A 74 -31.86 18.41 40.11
C LEU A 74 -32.89 17.51 40.79
N GLU A 75 -34.17 17.65 40.45
CA GLU A 75 -35.24 16.78 40.96
C GLU A 75 -35.09 15.35 40.47
N THR A 76 -34.73 15.18 39.20
CA THR A 76 -34.50 13.85 38.61
C THR A 76 -33.24 13.22 39.17
N LEU A 77 -32.16 13.98 39.35
CA LEU A 77 -30.95 13.51 40.03
C LEU A 77 -31.26 13.05 41.47
N GLY A 78 -32.05 13.83 42.22
CA GLY A 78 -32.48 13.45 43.56
C GLY A 78 -33.28 12.14 43.61
N ARG A 79 -34.16 11.90 42.62
CA ARG A 79 -34.92 10.64 42.51
C ARG A 79 -34.01 9.45 42.22
N GLU A 80 -33.03 9.60 41.33
CA GLU A 80 -32.10 8.51 41.00
C GLU A 80 -31.15 8.21 42.17
N LEU A 81 -30.66 9.23 42.87
CA LEU A 81 -29.84 9.05 44.07
C LEU A 81 -30.56 8.25 45.16
N LYS A 82 -31.87 8.49 45.35
CA LYS A 82 -32.69 7.77 46.33
C LYS A 82 -32.77 6.27 46.08
N LYS A 83 -32.74 5.82 44.82
CA LYS A 83 -32.75 4.38 44.48
C LYS A 83 -31.55 3.63 45.06
N SER A 84 -30.45 4.34 45.30
CA SER A 84 -29.21 3.78 45.82
C SER A 84 -28.93 4.17 47.27
N GLY A 85 -29.94 4.67 48.00
CA GLY A 85 -29.84 5.04 49.41
C GLY A 85 -29.17 6.39 49.68
N PHE A 86 -29.02 7.23 48.65
CA PHE A 86 -28.48 8.59 48.77
C PHE A 86 -29.59 9.63 48.68
N SER A 87 -29.40 10.78 49.32
CA SER A 87 -30.32 11.91 49.26
C SER A 87 -29.57 13.17 48.87
N LEU A 88 -30.20 13.96 47.98
CA LEU A 88 -29.71 15.26 47.53
C LEU A 88 -30.32 16.36 48.40
N TYR A 89 -29.48 17.13 49.08
CA TYR A 89 -29.89 18.19 50.01
C TYR A 89 -29.44 19.55 49.50
N ARG A 90 -30.33 20.54 49.57
CA ARG A 90 -29.97 21.92 49.27
C ARG A 90 -29.37 22.58 50.51
N VAL A 91 -28.12 23.01 50.40
CA VAL A 91 -27.35 23.63 51.48
C VAL A 91 -27.56 25.16 51.45
N ASN A 92 -27.49 25.79 50.28
CA ASN A 92 -27.89 27.18 50.05
C ASN A 92 -28.33 27.40 48.58
N GLN A 93 -28.45 28.65 48.10
CA GLN A 93 -28.99 28.95 46.77
C GLN A 93 -28.29 28.19 45.62
N HIS A 94 -26.99 27.90 45.72
CA HIS A 94 -26.20 27.20 44.70
C HIS A 94 -25.28 26.12 45.27
N ARG A 95 -25.56 25.59 46.46
CA ARG A 95 -24.77 24.51 47.06
C ARG A 95 -25.67 23.35 47.45
N TRP A 96 -25.23 22.15 47.11
CA TRP A 96 -25.95 20.91 47.29
C TRP A 96 -25.05 19.88 47.97
N ALA A 97 -25.58 19.07 48.88
CA ALA A 97 -24.86 17.97 49.52
C ALA A 97 -25.53 16.64 49.19
N ILE A 98 -24.74 15.60 48.88
CA ILE A 98 -25.22 14.25 48.61
C ILE A 98 -24.73 13.34 49.72
N LEU A 99 -25.67 12.79 50.51
CA LEU A 99 -25.38 12.00 51.71
C LEU A 99 -26.13 10.67 51.67
N LYS A 100 -25.53 9.62 52.26
CA LYS A 100 -26.14 8.31 52.41
C LYS A 100 -27.09 8.29 53.62
N GLY A 101 -28.38 7.98 53.42
CA GLY A 101 -29.40 7.95 54.48
C GLY A 101 -30.21 9.25 54.69
N ALA A 102 -31.07 9.25 55.73
CA ALA A 102 -31.91 10.39 56.13
C ALA A 102 -31.13 11.39 57.00
N PRO A 103 -31.46 12.69 56.99
CA PRO A 103 -30.61 13.72 57.59
C PRO A 103 -30.70 13.68 59.13
N LEU A 104 -29.54 13.80 59.79
CA LEU A 104 -29.47 14.24 61.19
C LEU A 104 -29.83 15.73 61.23
N ASN A 105 -30.64 16.14 62.20
CA ASN A 105 -31.07 17.53 62.39
C ASN A 105 -29.85 18.48 62.46
N GLY A 106 -29.70 19.33 61.43
CA GLY A 106 -28.65 20.36 61.35
C GLY A 106 -27.36 19.87 60.68
N ILE A 107 -27.07 20.40 59.49
CA ILE A 107 -25.77 20.24 58.85
C ILE A 107 -24.75 21.06 59.67
N HIS A 108 -23.87 20.38 60.40
CA HIS A 108 -22.87 20.98 61.28
C HIS A 108 -21.91 21.91 60.51
N GLU A 109 -21.51 23.04 61.10
CA GLU A 109 -20.57 24.03 60.50
C GLU A 109 -19.23 23.44 60.04
N ALA A 110 -18.88 22.23 60.49
CA ALA A 110 -17.68 21.49 60.08
C ALA A 110 -17.70 21.08 58.59
N PHE A 111 -18.88 21.03 57.95
CA PHE A 111 -19.02 20.73 56.52
C PHE A 111 -18.57 21.87 55.60
N TYR A 112 -18.36 23.08 56.15
CA TYR A 112 -17.89 24.26 55.41
C TYR A 112 -16.42 24.60 55.64
N SER A 113 -15.69 23.78 56.41
CA SER A 113 -14.26 23.99 56.61
C SER A 113 -13.47 23.64 55.35
N ASP A 114 -12.45 24.44 55.01
CA ASP A 114 -11.51 24.34 53.88
C ASP A 114 -10.73 23.00 53.77
N SER A 115 -11.14 21.96 54.49
CA SER A 115 -10.51 20.65 54.53
C SER A 115 -10.89 19.71 53.38
N LEU A 116 -11.74 20.15 52.43
CA LEU A 116 -11.99 19.45 51.16
C LEU A 116 -11.27 20.07 49.93
N GLU A 117 -10.55 21.19 50.09
CA GLU A 117 -9.78 21.81 48.99
C GLU A 117 -8.35 21.24 48.82
N ASN A 118 -7.82 20.50 49.81
CA ASN A 118 -6.47 19.95 49.74
C ASN A 118 -6.37 18.54 49.13
N GLY A 119 -7.01 18.36 47.97
CA GLY A 119 -6.80 17.21 47.07
C GLY A 119 -5.52 17.32 46.22
N ASN A 120 -4.45 17.89 46.78
CA ASN A 120 -3.20 18.16 46.07
C ASN A 120 -2.19 17.02 46.27
N HIS A 121 -2.60 15.81 45.90
CA HIS A 121 -1.68 14.77 45.43
C HIS A 121 -2.26 14.20 44.12
N ASN A 122 -1.43 14.25 43.07
CA ASN A 122 -1.60 13.56 41.80
C ASN A 122 -2.56 14.13 40.74
N ARG A 123 -2.48 15.45 40.47
CA ARG A 123 -2.99 16.03 39.20
C ARG A 123 -2.31 15.46 37.94
N LYS A 124 -1.14 14.81 38.09
CA LYS A 124 -0.42 14.08 37.03
C LYS A 124 -0.84 12.61 36.87
N GLU A 125 -1.52 12.01 37.85
CA GLU A 125 -2.07 10.64 37.73
C GLU A 125 -3.58 10.65 37.46
N LEU A 126 -4.32 11.68 37.90
CA LEU A 126 -5.75 11.84 37.57
C LEU A 126 -6.00 12.30 36.13
N SER A 127 -5.01 12.89 35.46
CA SER A 127 -5.08 13.15 34.01
C SER A 127 -4.91 11.88 33.16
N GLN A 128 -4.62 10.72 33.77
CA GLN A 128 -4.65 9.40 33.13
C GLN A 128 -5.95 8.61 33.40
N LEU A 129 -6.88 9.14 34.20
CA LEU A 129 -8.14 8.47 34.56
C LEU A 129 -9.41 9.18 34.08
N ALA A 130 -9.27 10.28 33.33
CA ALA A 130 -10.36 11.03 32.73
C ALA A 130 -10.36 10.88 31.19
N ASP A 131 -10.39 9.66 30.68
CA ASP A 131 -10.77 9.35 29.29
C ASP A 131 -12.25 8.91 29.27
N ASP A 132 -13.15 9.87 29.53
CA ASP A 132 -14.59 9.65 29.45
C ASP A 132 -15.00 9.48 27.98
N GLY A 133 -15.29 8.22 27.62
CA GLY A 133 -15.99 7.85 26.39
C GLY A 133 -15.33 6.77 25.55
N LYS A 134 -14.09 6.35 25.83
CA LYS A 134 -13.47 5.17 25.20
C LYS A 134 -13.01 4.22 26.28
N GLN A 135 -13.52 3.00 26.29
CA GLN A 135 -12.82 1.94 27.02
C GLN A 135 -11.59 1.57 26.19
N ALA A 136 -10.52 2.37 26.32
CA ALA A 136 -9.19 1.94 25.96
C ALA A 136 -8.66 1.08 27.11
N ALA A 137 -8.37 -0.18 26.82
CA ALA A 137 -7.92 -1.11 27.83
C ALA A 137 -6.40 -0.98 28.01
N ASP A 138 -5.95 -0.12 28.94
CA ASP A 138 -4.52 0.07 29.22
C ASP A 138 -3.95 -0.87 30.30
N SER A 139 -4.79 -1.40 31.18
CA SER A 139 -4.35 -2.16 32.35
C SER A 139 -4.59 -3.67 32.19
N GLU A 140 -3.53 -4.45 32.37
CA GLU A 140 -3.60 -5.92 32.34
C GLU A 140 -4.32 -6.51 33.55
N ASN A 141 -4.37 -5.79 34.67
CA ASN A 141 -4.91 -6.29 35.94
C ASN A 141 -6.36 -5.86 36.19
N ARG A 142 -7.00 -5.22 35.20
CA ARG A 142 -8.39 -4.78 35.30
C ARG A 142 -9.32 -5.80 34.64
N LEU A 143 -10.43 -6.11 35.33
CA LEU A 143 -11.57 -6.79 34.72
C LEU A 143 -12.43 -5.75 33.98
N TYR A 144 -12.52 -5.88 32.66
CA TYR A 144 -13.35 -5.05 31.79
C TYR A 144 -14.74 -5.69 31.65
N THR A 145 -15.74 -5.07 32.25
CA THR A 145 -17.13 -5.49 32.13
C THR A 145 -17.76 -4.81 30.92
N LEU A 146 -18.20 -5.59 29.95
CA LEU A 146 -18.65 -5.14 28.62
C LEU A 146 -20.07 -5.61 28.33
N GLY A 147 -20.88 -4.75 27.70
CA GLY A 147 -22.25 -5.08 27.31
C GLY A 147 -23.24 -5.00 28.48
N ASP A 148 -24.50 -5.32 28.19
CA ASP A 148 -25.62 -5.15 29.14
C ASP A 148 -25.74 -6.36 30.10
N PRO A 149 -25.57 -6.18 31.42
CA PRO A 149 -25.62 -7.25 32.41
C PRO A 149 -26.95 -8.04 32.45
N ARG A 150 -28.04 -7.49 31.91
CA ARG A 150 -29.34 -8.19 31.83
C ARG A 150 -29.31 -9.42 30.93
N PHE A 151 -28.27 -9.55 30.11
CA PHE A 151 -28.04 -10.73 29.28
C PHE A 151 -27.02 -11.71 29.88
N SER A 152 -26.77 -11.65 31.19
CA SER A 152 -25.83 -12.54 31.90
C SER A 152 -26.17 -14.02 31.78
N ASP A 153 -27.46 -14.34 31.64
CA ASP A 153 -27.98 -15.70 31.72
C ASP A 153 -28.25 -16.30 30.33
N LEU A 154 -27.93 -15.57 29.25
CA LEU A 154 -28.03 -16.07 27.89
C LEU A 154 -26.75 -16.82 27.49
N GLU A 155 -26.93 -18.02 26.95
CA GLU A 155 -25.84 -18.79 26.34
C GLU A 155 -25.51 -18.29 24.92
N GLY A 156 -24.31 -18.61 24.44
CA GLY A 156 -23.86 -18.32 23.08
C GLY A 156 -22.73 -17.31 22.98
N ASN A 157 -22.33 -17.01 21.74
CA ASN A 157 -21.23 -16.10 21.47
C ASN A 157 -21.74 -14.65 21.30
N VAL A 158 -20.90 -13.72 21.69
CA VAL A 158 -21.03 -12.27 21.50
C VAL A 158 -19.81 -11.76 20.75
N ARG A 159 -19.98 -10.63 20.08
CA ARG A 159 -18.91 -10.06 19.29
C ARG A 159 -18.24 -8.90 20.02
N LEU A 160 -16.92 -8.97 20.05
CA LEU A 160 -16.05 -7.91 20.50
C LEU A 160 -15.37 -7.25 19.29
N THR A 161 -15.50 -5.95 19.14
CA THR A 161 -14.82 -5.16 18.10
C THR A 161 -13.92 -4.10 18.71
N GLY A 162 -12.92 -3.62 17.99
CA GLY A 162 -12.15 -2.45 18.44
C GLY A 162 -10.92 -2.22 17.59
N TYR A 163 -10.11 -1.26 18.00
CA TYR A 163 -8.84 -0.94 17.38
C TYR A 163 -7.68 -1.21 18.31
N ILE A 164 -6.58 -1.70 17.74
CA ILE A 164 -5.32 -1.91 18.43
C ILE A 164 -4.39 -0.75 18.08
N HIS A 165 -3.93 -0.04 19.10
CA HIS A 165 -2.99 1.06 18.93
C HIS A 165 -1.71 0.82 19.72
N GLU A 166 -0.61 1.40 19.24
CA GLU A 166 0.62 1.44 20.02
C GLU A 166 0.47 2.51 21.13
N HIS A 167 0.87 2.14 22.34
CA HIS A 167 0.62 2.90 23.57
C HIS A 167 1.26 4.30 23.55
N LEU A 168 2.47 4.44 23.02
CA LEU A 168 3.20 5.72 23.01
C LEU A 168 2.79 6.64 21.86
N SER A 169 2.48 6.09 20.69
CA SER A 169 2.29 6.82 19.44
C SER A 169 0.84 6.97 19.03
N GLY A 170 -0.05 6.09 19.50
CA GLY A 170 -1.45 6.04 19.07
C GLY A 170 -1.63 5.59 17.61
N GLU A 171 -0.57 5.05 16.99
CA GLU A 171 -0.64 4.45 15.66
C GLU A 171 -1.45 3.15 15.69
N PRO A 172 -2.34 2.90 14.72
CA PRO A 172 -2.97 1.61 14.60
C PRO A 172 -1.94 0.54 14.26
N VAL A 173 -1.99 -0.60 14.95
CA VAL A 173 -1.01 -1.67 14.75
C VAL A 173 -1.64 -2.80 13.93
N PRO A 174 -1.23 -2.99 12.66
CA PRO A 174 -1.76 -4.06 11.82
C PRO A 174 -1.12 -5.41 12.12
N GLY A 175 -1.86 -6.50 11.89
CA GLY A 175 -1.37 -7.87 12.04
C GLY A 175 -1.19 -8.34 13.49
N VAL A 176 -1.72 -7.60 14.48
CA VAL A 176 -1.70 -8.00 15.89
C VAL A 176 -2.80 -9.04 16.14
N SER A 177 -2.43 -10.10 16.83
CA SER A 177 -3.35 -11.14 17.26
C SER A 177 -4.19 -10.70 18.45
N VAL A 178 -5.49 -10.94 18.39
CA VAL A 178 -6.39 -10.93 19.56
C VAL A 178 -7.02 -12.31 19.67
N MET A 179 -6.75 -13.03 20.75
CA MET A 179 -7.26 -14.40 20.97
C MET A 179 -7.79 -14.60 22.38
N THR A 180 -8.68 -15.56 22.59
CA THR A 180 -9.10 -15.99 23.92
C THR A 180 -8.03 -16.85 24.60
N GLY A 181 -8.07 -16.96 25.93
CA GLY A 181 -7.08 -17.70 26.74
C GLY A 181 -6.99 -19.19 26.38
N ASP A 182 -8.10 -19.79 25.96
CA ASP A 182 -8.19 -21.16 25.45
C ASP A 182 -7.75 -21.30 23.97
N LYS A 183 -7.42 -20.18 23.31
CA LYS A 183 -6.96 -20.05 21.92
C LYS A 183 -7.94 -20.57 20.86
N LYS A 184 -9.20 -20.82 21.24
CA LYS A 184 -10.24 -21.29 20.29
C LYS A 184 -10.74 -20.16 19.40
N TYR A 185 -10.86 -18.95 19.96
CA TYR A 185 -11.34 -17.78 19.24
C TYR A 185 -10.18 -16.82 19.03
N TYR A 186 -9.94 -16.39 17.78
CA TYR A 186 -8.92 -15.39 17.48
C TYR A 186 -9.24 -14.58 16.22
N THR A 187 -8.62 -13.42 16.10
CA THR A 187 -8.62 -12.56 14.91
C THR A 187 -7.28 -11.85 14.82
N LEU A 188 -6.91 -11.40 13.62
CA LEU A 188 -5.83 -10.43 13.43
C LEU A 188 -6.43 -9.04 13.25
N SER A 189 -5.71 -8.01 13.67
CA SER A 189 -6.03 -6.65 13.27
C SER A 189 -5.75 -6.44 11.78
N ASP A 190 -6.63 -5.71 11.10
CA ASP A 190 -6.44 -5.31 9.71
C ASP A 190 -5.32 -4.26 9.55
N SER A 191 -5.09 -3.78 8.32
CA SER A 191 -4.08 -2.75 8.01
C SER A 191 -4.27 -1.42 8.78
N TYR A 192 -5.39 -1.26 9.47
CA TYR A 192 -5.77 -0.08 10.25
C TYR A 192 -5.92 -0.40 11.75
N GLY A 193 -5.41 -1.54 12.22
CA GLY A 193 -5.49 -1.92 13.62
C GLY A 193 -6.87 -2.43 14.06
N PHE A 194 -7.88 -2.50 13.19
CA PHE A 194 -9.22 -2.94 13.58
C PHE A 194 -9.30 -4.46 13.72
N TYR A 195 -9.91 -4.93 14.79
CA TYR A 195 -10.17 -6.33 15.04
C TYR A 195 -11.65 -6.58 15.33
N SER A 196 -12.10 -7.79 15.04
CA SER A 196 -13.47 -8.21 15.33
C SER A 196 -13.49 -9.70 15.62
N LEU A 197 -13.84 -10.04 16.85
CA LEU A 197 -13.71 -11.37 17.44
C LEU A 197 -15.05 -11.83 18.01
N SER A 198 -15.49 -13.04 17.68
CA SER A 198 -16.65 -13.65 18.33
C SER A 198 -16.18 -14.55 19.47
N ILE A 199 -16.60 -14.26 20.71
CA ILE A 199 -16.21 -14.96 21.93
C ILE A 199 -17.44 -15.38 22.74
N PRO A 200 -17.37 -16.43 23.58
CA PRO A 200 -18.46 -16.83 24.45
C PRO A 200 -18.88 -15.70 25.40
N ARG A 201 -20.16 -15.63 25.74
CA ARG A 201 -20.66 -14.76 26.83
C ARG A 201 -20.01 -15.14 28.16
N GLY A 202 -19.81 -14.15 29.03
CA GLY A 202 -19.23 -14.32 30.35
C GLY A 202 -17.73 -13.99 30.42
N TYR A 203 -17.02 -14.70 31.28
CA TYR A 203 -15.63 -14.42 31.59
C TYR A 203 -14.71 -14.93 30.48
N ASN A 204 -13.91 -14.01 29.94
CA ASN A 204 -12.93 -14.31 28.91
C ASN A 204 -11.60 -13.64 29.27
N THR A 205 -10.50 -14.32 29.00
CA THR A 205 -9.17 -13.68 28.98
C THR A 205 -8.81 -13.45 27.53
N LEU A 206 -8.60 -12.20 27.13
CA LEU A 206 -7.95 -11.89 25.87
C LEU A 206 -6.45 -11.92 26.03
N ILE A 207 -5.77 -12.47 25.04
CA ILE A 207 -4.33 -12.45 24.85
C ILE A 207 -4.06 -11.67 23.56
N ILE A 208 -3.24 -10.63 23.65
CA ILE A 208 -2.95 -9.67 22.59
C ILE A 208 -1.47 -9.74 22.28
N GLN A 209 -1.11 -10.05 21.03
CA GLN A 209 0.26 -10.41 20.67
C GLN A 209 0.64 -9.87 19.30
N GLY A 210 1.76 -9.14 19.22
CA GLY A 210 2.26 -8.56 17.98
C GLY A 210 3.78 -8.45 17.99
N PHE A 211 4.41 -8.61 16.83
CA PHE A 211 5.87 -8.47 16.73
C PHE A 211 6.30 -7.03 17.00
N GLY A 212 7.32 -6.87 17.86
CA GLY A 212 7.81 -5.59 18.37
C GLY A 212 7.05 -5.06 19.58
N TYR A 213 6.03 -5.78 20.08
CA TYR A 213 5.15 -5.32 21.16
C TYR A 213 5.10 -6.31 22.32
N LYS A 214 4.89 -5.77 23.51
CA LYS A 214 4.66 -6.53 24.74
C LYS A 214 3.41 -7.38 24.61
N ASP A 215 3.55 -8.67 24.83
CA ASP A 215 2.42 -9.58 25.02
C ASP A 215 1.59 -9.09 26.20
N SER A 216 0.30 -8.83 25.96
CA SER A 216 -0.57 -8.28 26.99
C SER A 216 -1.87 -9.06 27.11
N ARG A 217 -2.46 -9.05 28.32
CA ARG A 217 -3.71 -9.76 28.61
C ARG A 217 -4.79 -8.78 29.04
N ARG A 218 -6.06 -9.07 28.70
CA ARG A 218 -7.22 -8.34 29.24
C ARG A 218 -8.23 -9.32 29.79
N TYR A 219 -8.61 -9.14 31.04
CA TYR A 219 -9.69 -9.91 31.64
C TYR A 219 -11.00 -9.22 31.30
N LEU A 220 -11.92 -9.94 30.69
CA LEU A 220 -13.21 -9.43 30.27
C LEU A 220 -14.33 -10.20 30.95
N ARG A 221 -15.43 -9.51 31.27
CA ARG A 221 -16.74 -10.11 31.46
C ARG A 221 -17.69 -9.50 30.44
N ILE A 222 -18.02 -10.23 29.38
CA ILE A 222 -18.82 -9.71 28.26
C ILE A 222 -20.24 -10.27 28.28
N PHE A 223 -21.24 -9.39 28.21
CA PHE A 223 -22.66 -9.76 28.27
C PHE A 223 -23.39 -9.60 26.94
N SER A 224 -22.94 -8.72 26.03
CA SER A 224 -23.54 -8.51 24.70
C SER A 224 -22.48 -8.02 23.71
N ASP A 225 -22.82 -7.92 22.42
CA ASP A 225 -21.95 -7.28 21.41
C ASP A 225 -21.43 -5.93 21.95
N SER A 226 -20.11 -5.75 21.91
CA SER A 226 -19.42 -4.64 22.59
C SER A 226 -18.16 -4.21 21.84
N ALA A 227 -17.72 -2.98 22.07
CA ALA A 227 -16.46 -2.46 21.54
C ALA A 227 -15.42 -2.24 22.66
N LEU A 228 -14.15 -2.54 22.39
CA LEU A 228 -13.02 -2.33 23.29
C LEU A 228 -11.76 -1.99 22.49
N ASP A 229 -11.23 -0.78 22.64
CA ASP A 229 -9.93 -0.44 22.04
C ASP A 229 -8.80 -1.00 22.93
N LEU A 230 -7.74 -1.48 22.30
CA LEU A 230 -6.62 -2.13 22.97
C LEU A 230 -5.35 -1.33 22.71
N ASN A 231 -4.64 -0.94 23.76
CA ASN A 231 -3.33 -0.33 23.62
C ASN A 231 -2.24 -1.35 23.97
N ILE A 232 -1.21 -1.42 23.12
CA ILE A 232 -0.06 -2.31 23.30
C ILE A 232 1.23 -1.49 23.34
N ALA A 233 2.12 -1.78 24.26
CA ALA A 233 3.42 -1.10 24.34
C ALA A 233 4.43 -1.80 23.43
N GLU A 234 5.30 -1.04 22.75
CA GLU A 234 6.49 -1.64 22.13
C GLU A 234 7.37 -2.32 23.19
N GLU A 235 7.83 -3.54 22.90
CA GLU A 235 8.81 -4.24 23.73
C GLU A 235 9.90 -4.84 22.86
N VAL A 236 11.14 -4.47 23.19
CA VAL A 236 12.33 -5.06 22.59
C VAL A 236 12.59 -6.38 23.29
N PHE A 237 12.02 -7.47 22.76
CA PHE A 237 12.12 -8.81 23.35
C PHE A 237 13.55 -9.19 23.77
N SER A 238 13.73 -9.49 25.06
CA SER A 238 14.74 -10.44 25.53
C SER A 238 14.19 -11.85 25.30
N LEU A 239 14.99 -12.74 24.71
CA LEU A 239 14.54 -14.07 24.28
C LEU A 239 14.21 -14.97 25.47
N GLN A 240 12.94 -14.99 25.86
CA GLN A 240 12.29 -16.19 26.41
C GLN A 240 10.96 -16.37 25.69
N GLY A 241 10.89 -17.44 24.90
CA GLY A 241 9.77 -17.71 24.01
C GLY A 241 8.51 -18.09 24.79
N ILE A 242 7.48 -17.26 24.69
CA ILE A 242 6.10 -17.65 24.98
C ILE A 242 5.20 -17.14 23.84
N VAL A 243 4.60 -18.13 23.17
CA VAL A 243 3.39 -18.11 22.32
C VAL A 243 3.17 -16.83 21.49
N ILE A 244 3.70 -16.71 20.28
CA ILE A 244 3.12 -15.80 19.26
C ILE A 244 2.39 -16.72 18.28
N SER A 245 1.07 -16.92 18.38
CA SER A 245 0.38 -17.99 17.63
C SER A 245 -0.35 -17.56 16.36
N ALA A 246 -0.90 -16.34 16.26
CA ALA A 246 -1.79 -16.01 15.14
C ALA A 246 -1.08 -15.56 13.85
N GLU A 247 -0.02 -14.74 13.90
CA GLU A 247 0.81 -14.48 12.70
C GLU A 247 1.38 -15.80 12.16
N LYS A 248 1.87 -16.66 13.06
CA LYS A 248 2.40 -17.97 12.70
C LYS A 248 1.37 -18.84 11.96
N MET A 249 0.09 -18.78 12.33
CA MET A 249 -0.96 -19.60 11.72
C MET A 249 -1.59 -18.97 10.46
N GLU A 250 -1.31 -17.71 10.13
CA GLU A 250 -1.90 -17.03 8.97
C GLU A 250 -1.54 -17.75 7.66
N ASN A 251 -0.29 -18.18 7.51
CA ASN A 251 0.22 -18.92 6.36
C ASN A 251 -0.66 -20.15 6.05
N VAL A 252 -1.15 -20.84 7.08
CA VAL A 252 -1.92 -22.08 6.94
C VAL A 252 -3.44 -21.82 6.92
N ARG A 253 -3.93 -20.81 7.66
CA ARG A 253 -5.37 -20.55 7.85
C ARG A 253 -5.99 -19.60 6.83
N ASN A 254 -5.21 -18.77 6.15
CA ASN A 254 -5.74 -17.85 5.14
C ASN A 254 -6.28 -18.62 3.92
N VAL A 255 -7.48 -18.27 3.45
CA VAL A 255 -8.11 -18.89 2.27
C VAL A 255 -7.42 -18.51 0.95
N ARG A 256 -6.74 -17.36 0.93
CA ARG A 256 -6.06 -16.84 -0.26
C ARG A 256 -4.69 -17.48 -0.45
N LEU A 257 -4.42 -17.93 -1.68
CA LEU A 257 -3.15 -18.49 -2.11
C LEU A 257 -2.29 -17.41 -2.81
N GLY A 258 -0.99 -17.41 -2.51
CA GLY A 258 -0.02 -16.47 -3.07
C GLY A 258 -0.22 -15.01 -2.62
N LEU A 259 -0.73 -14.79 -1.40
CA LEU A 259 -0.71 -13.49 -0.72
C LEU A 259 0.56 -13.40 0.13
N GLU A 260 1.43 -12.46 -0.21
CA GLU A 260 2.61 -12.13 0.59
C GLU A 260 2.38 -10.81 1.33
N ARG A 261 2.50 -10.86 2.65
CA ARG A 261 2.46 -9.66 3.50
C ARG A 261 3.84 -9.39 4.07
N VAL A 262 4.32 -8.17 3.86
CA VAL A 262 5.58 -7.68 4.42
C VAL A 262 5.29 -6.41 5.18
N ARG A 263 5.61 -6.40 6.48
CA ARG A 263 5.55 -5.20 7.31
C ARG A 263 6.81 -4.37 7.11
N ALA A 264 6.69 -3.04 7.17
CA ALA A 264 7.79 -2.12 6.87
C ALA A 264 8.99 -2.23 7.84
N ASP A 265 8.73 -2.60 9.10
CA ASP A 265 9.74 -2.88 10.11
C ASP A 265 10.68 -4.02 9.71
N ARG A 266 10.19 -5.04 8.99
CA ARG A 266 11.02 -6.12 8.44
C ARG A 266 11.89 -5.66 7.29
N ILE A 267 11.41 -4.73 6.47
CA ILE A 267 12.13 -4.18 5.31
C ILE A 267 13.35 -3.36 5.75
N ARG A 268 13.25 -2.67 6.89
CA ARG A 268 14.36 -1.90 7.47
C ARG A 268 15.62 -2.72 7.74
N HIS A 269 15.48 -4.04 7.90
CA HIS A 269 16.59 -4.93 8.22
C HIS A 269 17.18 -5.65 7.00
N ILE A 270 16.55 -5.56 5.83
CA ILE A 270 17.08 -6.15 4.59
C ILE A 270 18.23 -5.26 4.11
N PRO A 271 19.42 -5.81 3.81
CA PRO A 271 20.54 -5.01 3.34
C PRO A 271 20.30 -4.65 1.87
N MET A 272 20.20 -3.35 1.61
CA MET A 272 19.87 -2.83 0.28
C MET A 272 21.01 -1.95 -0.25
N ALA A 273 20.97 -1.68 -1.56
CA ALA A 273 21.90 -0.77 -2.20
C ALA A 273 22.03 0.55 -1.42
N PHE A 274 23.28 0.94 -1.14
CA PHE A 274 23.62 2.20 -0.47
C PHE A 274 23.02 2.41 0.93
N GLY A 275 22.55 1.33 1.58
CA GLY A 275 22.11 1.36 2.98
C GLY A 275 20.76 1.99 3.22
N GLU A 276 19.93 2.13 2.18
CA GLU A 276 18.55 2.60 2.31
C GLU A 276 17.56 1.47 2.06
N ALA A 277 16.72 1.19 3.06
CA ALA A 277 15.64 0.21 2.94
C ALA A 277 14.66 0.58 1.80
N ASP A 278 14.39 -0.37 0.90
CA ASP A 278 13.65 -0.13 -0.34
C ASP A 278 12.54 -1.18 -0.54
N VAL A 279 11.32 -0.68 -0.73
CA VAL A 279 10.10 -1.49 -0.86
C VAL A 279 10.07 -2.38 -2.09
N ILE A 280 10.33 -1.81 -3.27
CA ILE A 280 10.26 -2.58 -4.52
C ILE A 280 11.36 -3.64 -4.52
N ARG A 281 12.53 -3.29 -3.98
CA ARG A 281 13.63 -4.22 -3.86
C ARG A 281 13.35 -5.33 -2.84
N ALA A 282 12.64 -5.06 -1.74
CA ALA A 282 12.16 -6.10 -0.84
C ALA A 282 11.19 -7.05 -1.57
N VAL A 283 10.27 -6.50 -2.39
CA VAL A 283 9.34 -7.29 -3.21
C VAL A 283 10.09 -8.18 -4.22
N LEU A 284 11.20 -7.71 -4.81
CA LEU A 284 12.05 -8.49 -5.72
C LEU A 284 12.76 -9.70 -5.06
N THR A 285 12.75 -9.80 -3.74
CA THR A 285 13.29 -10.98 -3.03
C THR A 285 12.24 -12.06 -2.77
N LEU A 286 10.97 -11.78 -3.07
CA LEU A 286 9.86 -12.73 -2.89
C LEU A 286 9.82 -13.75 -4.04
N PRO A 287 9.39 -15.00 -3.77
CA PRO A 287 9.23 -16.01 -4.82
C PRO A 287 8.29 -15.55 -5.93
N GLY A 288 8.63 -15.87 -7.18
CA GLY A 288 7.81 -15.53 -8.35
C GLY A 288 7.90 -14.08 -8.83
N VAL A 289 8.73 -13.24 -8.18
CA VAL A 289 8.92 -11.83 -8.51
C VAL A 289 10.31 -11.61 -9.09
N LYS A 290 10.37 -11.09 -10.31
CA LYS A 290 11.60 -10.96 -11.09
C LYS A 290 11.80 -9.52 -11.55
N SER A 291 13.04 -9.17 -11.90
CA SER A 291 13.36 -7.95 -12.65
C SER A 291 14.23 -8.30 -13.86
N VAL A 292 14.10 -7.50 -14.92
CA VAL A 292 14.87 -7.59 -16.16
C VAL A 292 16.31 -7.07 -16.02
N GLY A 293 16.65 -6.40 -14.93
CA GLY A 293 17.99 -5.88 -14.68
C GLY A 293 18.16 -5.22 -13.31
N GLU A 294 19.40 -5.00 -12.90
CA GLU A 294 19.72 -4.50 -11.55
C GLU A 294 19.24 -3.07 -11.31
N ALA A 295 19.26 -2.20 -12.33
CA ALA A 295 18.66 -0.87 -12.29
C ALA A 295 17.53 -0.76 -13.32
N ALA A 296 16.67 -1.78 -13.40
CA ALA A 296 15.47 -1.72 -14.22
C ALA A 296 14.29 -1.26 -13.37
N GLY A 297 13.50 -0.31 -13.89
CA GLY A 297 12.21 0.05 -13.31
C GLY A 297 11.20 -1.10 -13.39
N GLY A 298 10.34 -1.21 -12.38
CA GLY A 298 9.26 -2.21 -12.31
C GLY A 298 9.72 -3.63 -11.95
N PHE A 299 8.78 -4.56 -11.95
CA PHE A 299 8.98 -5.99 -11.66
C PHE A 299 8.01 -6.86 -12.46
N ASN A 300 8.33 -8.14 -12.63
CA ASN A 300 7.53 -9.14 -13.34
C ASN A 300 7.06 -10.20 -12.35
N VAL A 301 5.77 -10.50 -12.32
CA VAL A 301 5.21 -11.57 -11.46
C VAL A 301 4.64 -12.67 -12.33
N ARG A 302 5.05 -13.92 -12.11
CA ARG A 302 4.46 -15.11 -12.77
C ARG A 302 4.23 -14.98 -14.28
N GLY A 303 5.23 -14.42 -14.97
CA GLY A 303 5.22 -14.23 -16.43
C GLY A 303 4.41 -13.04 -16.95
N GLY A 304 3.91 -12.17 -16.07
CA GLY A 304 3.38 -10.88 -16.51
C GLY A 304 4.47 -9.84 -16.77
N ALA A 305 4.22 -8.97 -17.76
CA ALA A 305 5.02 -7.78 -18.03
C ALA A 305 4.92 -6.77 -16.88
N THR A 306 5.79 -5.75 -16.86
CA THR A 306 5.84 -4.77 -15.78
C THR A 306 4.54 -3.97 -15.64
N ASP A 307 3.93 -3.62 -16.77
CA ASP A 307 2.67 -2.90 -16.86
C ASP A 307 1.44 -3.73 -16.45
N GLN A 308 1.58 -5.05 -16.36
CA GLN A 308 0.50 -5.97 -15.97
C GLN A 308 0.37 -6.16 -14.46
N ASN A 309 1.21 -5.49 -13.67
CA ASN A 309 1.12 -5.47 -12.21
C ASN A 309 0.45 -4.16 -11.77
N LEU A 310 -0.58 -4.25 -10.94
CA LEU A 310 -1.23 -3.08 -10.35
C LEU A 310 -0.42 -2.62 -9.13
N ILE A 311 0.14 -1.43 -9.16
CA ILE A 311 0.83 -0.84 -8.00
C ILE A 311 -0.05 0.26 -7.43
N LEU A 312 -0.43 0.11 -6.16
CA LEU A 312 -1.27 1.06 -5.43
C LEU A 312 -0.49 1.69 -4.27
N TYR A 313 -0.54 3.01 -4.15
CA TYR A 313 -0.14 3.73 -2.94
C TYR A 313 -1.36 4.39 -2.32
N ASN A 314 -1.74 3.99 -1.10
CA ASN A 314 -2.93 4.50 -0.43
C ASN A 314 -4.17 4.50 -1.36
N GLN A 315 -4.36 3.40 -2.10
CA GLN A 315 -5.42 3.17 -3.10
C GLN A 315 -5.31 3.94 -4.43
N GLY A 316 -4.44 4.94 -4.57
CA GLY A 316 -4.16 5.57 -5.86
C GLY A 316 -3.13 4.78 -6.67
N THR A 317 -3.21 4.90 -8.00
CA THR A 317 -2.42 4.09 -8.94
C THR A 317 -1.06 4.73 -9.22
N ILE A 318 -0.02 3.92 -9.22
CA ILE A 318 1.34 4.33 -9.50
C ILE A 318 1.79 3.70 -10.82
N TYR A 319 2.12 4.55 -11.80
CA TYR A 319 2.48 4.13 -13.16
C TYR A 319 3.99 3.96 -13.37
N ASN A 320 4.81 4.81 -12.75
CA ASN A 320 6.26 4.63 -12.68
C ASN A 320 6.65 4.39 -11.22
N SER A 321 7.23 3.22 -10.93
CA SER A 321 7.48 2.77 -9.56
C SER A 321 8.84 3.20 -8.97
N SER A 322 9.63 4.00 -9.70
CA SER A 322 11.05 4.19 -9.40
C SER A 322 11.63 5.55 -9.80
N HIS A 323 12.69 5.94 -9.09
CA HIS A 323 13.60 7.04 -9.43
C HIS A 323 14.84 6.53 -10.16
N LEU A 324 15.46 7.43 -10.94
CA LEU A 324 16.76 7.21 -11.59
C LEU A 324 16.87 5.83 -12.28
N PHE A 325 16.01 5.60 -13.27
CA PHE A 325 15.93 4.38 -14.09
C PHE A 325 15.55 3.08 -13.36
N GLY A 326 15.17 3.12 -12.09
CA GLY A 326 14.96 1.91 -11.31
C GLY A 326 15.93 1.76 -10.14
N LEU A 327 16.86 2.70 -9.96
CA LEU A 327 17.86 2.58 -8.90
C LEU A 327 17.22 2.63 -7.51
N PHE A 328 16.29 3.56 -7.30
CA PHE A 328 15.55 3.71 -6.05
C PHE A 328 14.06 3.52 -6.29
N SER A 329 13.38 2.86 -5.36
CA SER A 329 11.93 2.88 -5.27
C SER A 329 11.42 4.27 -4.95
N LEU A 330 10.26 4.61 -5.50
CA LEU A 330 9.55 5.85 -5.16
C LEU A 330 8.99 5.88 -3.74
N PHE A 331 8.80 4.69 -3.15
CA PHE A 331 8.19 4.51 -1.85
C PHE A 331 9.22 4.75 -0.75
N ASN A 332 8.97 5.75 0.09
CA ASN A 332 9.79 6.03 1.26
C ASN A 332 9.42 5.09 2.42
N ASN A 333 10.35 4.26 2.86
CA ASN A 333 10.10 3.23 3.88
C ASN A 333 9.73 3.79 5.27
N ASP A 334 10.01 5.07 5.55
CA ASP A 334 9.69 5.67 6.85
C ASP A 334 8.21 6.05 6.99
N VAL A 335 7.47 6.14 5.88
CA VAL A 335 6.03 6.46 5.89
C VAL A 335 5.13 5.25 5.65
N ILE A 336 5.70 4.06 5.44
CA ILE A 336 4.95 2.85 5.07
C ILE A 336 4.66 2.02 6.29
N SER A 337 3.44 1.48 6.38
CA SER A 337 3.03 0.54 7.43
C SER A 337 3.12 -0.90 6.96
N SER A 338 2.63 -1.17 5.75
CA SER A 338 2.44 -2.53 5.24
C SER A 338 2.45 -2.59 3.72
N LEU A 339 2.84 -3.76 3.23
CA LEU A 339 2.88 -4.14 1.83
C LEU A 339 2.17 -5.47 1.65
N GLU A 340 1.23 -5.51 0.72
CA GLU A 340 0.52 -6.74 0.34
C GLU A 340 0.74 -7.00 -1.15
N LEU A 341 1.33 -8.16 -1.48
CA LEU A 341 1.47 -8.63 -2.85
C LEU A 341 0.54 -9.82 -3.09
N TYR A 342 -0.42 -9.65 -4.01
CA TYR A 342 -1.32 -10.69 -4.46
C TYR A 342 -0.84 -11.27 -5.79
N LYS A 343 -0.46 -12.55 -5.81
CA LYS A 343 0.06 -13.25 -7.00
C LYS A 343 -0.93 -14.21 -7.68
N SER A 344 -1.92 -14.72 -6.95
CA SER A 344 -2.87 -15.73 -7.47
C SER A 344 -4.31 -15.46 -7.09
N SER A 345 -4.64 -15.60 -5.81
CA SER A 345 -5.98 -15.36 -5.28
C SER A 345 -6.24 -13.86 -5.10
N ILE A 346 -6.26 -13.13 -6.21
CA ILE A 346 -6.43 -11.67 -6.20
C ILE A 346 -7.92 -11.34 -5.95
N PRO A 347 -8.26 -10.56 -4.91
CA PRO A 347 -9.64 -10.19 -4.57
C PRO A 347 -10.42 -9.56 -5.73
N ALA A 348 -11.75 -9.75 -5.77
CA ALA A 348 -12.62 -9.22 -6.82
C ALA A 348 -12.71 -7.68 -6.84
N LYS A 349 -12.32 -7.01 -5.73
CA LYS A 349 -12.17 -5.54 -5.69
C LYS A 349 -11.06 -5.01 -6.61
N TYR A 350 -10.13 -5.87 -7.05
CA TYR A 350 -9.04 -5.51 -7.95
C TYR A 350 -9.28 -6.03 -9.38
N GLY A 351 -8.98 -5.17 -10.35
CA GLY A 351 -9.05 -5.43 -11.79
C GLY A 351 -8.16 -4.45 -12.55
N GLY A 352 -8.29 -4.42 -13.88
CA GLY A 352 -7.52 -3.52 -14.75
C GLY A 352 -6.08 -3.96 -15.03
N ARG A 353 -5.61 -5.06 -14.42
CA ARG A 353 -4.28 -5.65 -14.56
C ARG A 353 -4.38 -7.17 -14.50
N ILE A 354 -3.56 -7.87 -15.30
CA ILE A 354 -3.69 -9.34 -15.49
C ILE A 354 -2.61 -10.17 -14.78
N SER A 355 -1.75 -9.56 -13.96
CA SER A 355 -0.62 -10.26 -13.32
C SER A 355 -0.67 -10.31 -11.80
N SER A 356 -0.53 -9.16 -11.14
CA SER A 356 -0.48 -9.08 -9.68
C SER A 356 -1.02 -7.76 -9.18
N VAL A 357 -1.21 -7.66 -7.86
CA VAL A 357 -1.51 -6.39 -7.17
C VAL A 357 -0.50 -6.20 -6.04
N LEU A 358 0.24 -5.10 -6.07
CA LEU A 358 1.08 -4.62 -4.98
C LEU A 358 0.38 -3.43 -4.33
N GLU A 359 -0.12 -3.63 -3.12
CA GLU A 359 -0.77 -2.59 -2.33
C GLU A 359 0.19 -2.10 -1.25
N VAL A 360 0.51 -0.81 -1.31
CA VAL A 360 1.37 -0.10 -0.36
C VAL A 360 0.52 0.87 0.45
N ASN A 361 0.53 0.70 1.77
CA ASN A 361 -0.22 1.56 2.69
C ASN A 361 0.73 2.39 3.54
N SER A 362 0.42 3.68 3.71
CA SER A 362 1.13 4.52 4.67
C SER A 362 0.70 4.23 6.10
N ARG A 363 1.56 4.56 7.06
CA ARG A 363 1.20 4.63 8.48
C ARG A 363 0.50 5.96 8.79
N GLU A 364 -0.14 6.01 9.95
CA GLU A 364 -0.68 7.26 10.50
C GLU A 364 0.43 8.01 11.24
N GLY A 365 0.30 9.34 11.35
CA GLY A 365 1.21 10.12 12.19
C GLY A 365 0.92 9.90 13.68
N ASN A 366 1.93 10.11 14.53
CA ASN A 366 1.79 10.06 15.98
C ASN A 366 0.68 11.01 16.50
N LYS A 367 -0.31 10.49 17.24
CA LYS A 367 -1.46 11.27 17.76
C LYS A 367 -1.22 11.88 19.15
N ASN A 368 -0.12 11.53 19.79
CA ASN A 368 0.14 11.84 21.19
C ASN A 368 1.20 12.92 21.35
N ARG A 369 2.30 12.79 20.59
CA ARG A 369 3.46 13.67 20.66
C ARG A 369 4.04 13.93 19.27
N PHE A 370 4.75 15.05 19.16
CA PHE A 370 5.56 15.32 18.00
C PHE A 370 6.81 14.43 18.03
N THR A 371 7.12 13.77 16.91
CA THR A 371 8.34 12.97 16.72
C THR A 371 8.92 13.24 15.34
N GLY A 372 10.20 12.95 15.17
CA GLY A 372 10.88 13.09 13.90
C GLY A 372 11.95 12.03 13.68
N SER A 373 12.31 11.85 12.43
CA SER A 373 13.48 11.06 12.04
C SER A 373 14.18 11.69 10.84
N ALA A 374 15.50 11.56 10.82
CA ALA A 374 16.34 12.03 9.72
C ALA A 374 17.35 10.95 9.37
N GLY A 375 17.73 10.84 8.10
CA GLY A 375 18.72 9.89 7.62
C GLY A 375 19.61 10.51 6.55
N ILE A 376 20.91 10.21 6.61
CA ILE A 376 21.92 10.58 5.61
C ILE A 376 22.62 9.29 5.18
N GLY A 377 22.49 8.94 3.90
CA GLY A 377 23.12 7.77 3.29
C GLY A 377 24.31 8.14 2.40
N LEU A 378 24.70 7.23 1.50
CA LEU A 378 25.75 7.54 0.52
C LEU A 378 25.25 8.49 -0.57
N LEU A 379 23.99 8.35 -0.99
CA LEU A 379 23.41 9.05 -2.15
C LEU A 379 22.16 9.88 -1.81
N THR A 380 21.53 9.62 -0.67
CA THR A 380 20.21 10.15 -0.32
C THR A 380 20.19 10.75 1.08
N THR A 381 19.38 11.78 1.27
CA THR A 381 19.01 12.32 2.60
C THR A 381 17.51 12.35 2.72
N LYS A 382 17.00 12.05 3.90
CA LYS A 382 15.56 12.04 4.21
C LYS A 382 15.26 12.68 5.55
N LEU A 383 14.07 13.26 5.67
CA LEU A 383 13.51 13.84 6.87
C LEU A 383 12.04 13.47 6.95
N THR A 384 11.61 12.93 8.10
CA THR A 384 10.22 12.61 8.41
C THR A 384 9.84 13.30 9.71
N LEU A 385 8.72 14.03 9.71
CA LEU A 385 8.15 14.71 10.85
C LEU A 385 6.70 14.27 11.03
N GLU A 386 6.26 14.11 12.27
CA GLU A 386 4.90 13.72 12.58
C GLU A 386 4.47 14.22 13.94
N GLY A 387 3.16 14.25 14.16
CA GLY A 387 2.60 14.60 15.46
C GLY A 387 1.12 14.95 15.42
N PRO A 388 0.54 15.27 16.60
CA PRO A 388 -0.85 15.69 16.68
C PRO A 388 -1.04 17.12 16.18
N ILE A 389 -2.00 17.31 15.29
CA ILE A 389 -2.64 18.63 15.07
C ILE A 389 -3.68 18.85 16.17
N ILE A 390 -4.48 17.82 16.47
CA ILE A 390 -5.43 17.77 17.59
C ILE A 390 -5.17 16.45 18.30
N LYS A 391 -4.71 16.49 19.55
CA LYS A 391 -4.41 15.27 20.33
C LYS A 391 -5.54 14.26 20.25
N ASP A 392 -5.19 12.99 20.05
CA ASP A 392 -6.09 11.83 19.95
C ASP A 392 -7.11 11.85 18.80
N LYS A 393 -7.16 12.91 17.99
CA LYS A 393 -8.14 13.06 16.91
C LYS A 393 -7.48 13.26 15.56
N THR A 394 -6.53 14.18 15.45
CA THR A 394 -5.90 14.55 14.18
C THR A 394 -4.40 14.48 14.30
N SER A 395 -3.77 13.70 13.44
CA SER A 395 -2.31 13.67 13.30
C SER A 395 -1.88 13.94 11.87
N PHE A 396 -0.65 14.42 11.73
CA PHE A 396 0.01 14.59 10.44
C PHE A 396 1.27 13.72 10.36
N LEU A 397 1.63 13.35 9.14
CA LEU A 397 2.88 12.70 8.77
C LEU A 397 3.42 13.40 7.53
N LEU A 398 4.62 13.95 7.60
CA LEU A 398 5.28 14.63 6.49
C LEU A 398 6.67 14.02 6.30
N SER A 399 7.02 13.61 5.10
CA SER A 399 8.35 13.08 4.81
C SER A 399 8.86 13.57 3.48
N GLY A 400 10.11 14.00 3.44
CA GLY A 400 10.81 14.41 2.23
C GLY A 400 12.10 13.62 2.07
N ARG A 401 12.43 13.26 0.83
CA ARG A 401 13.69 12.61 0.47
C ARG A 401 14.27 13.29 -0.76
N THR A 402 15.60 13.42 -0.80
CA THR A 402 16.33 14.01 -1.92
C THR A 402 17.64 13.27 -2.15
N THR A 403 18.18 13.39 -3.36
CA THR A 403 19.44 12.78 -3.78
C THR A 403 20.53 13.83 -4.02
N TYR A 404 21.78 13.45 -3.74
CA TYR A 404 22.99 14.22 -4.06
C TYR A 404 24.02 13.35 -4.80
N SER A 405 23.60 12.52 -5.75
CA SER A 405 24.49 11.57 -6.45
C SER A 405 25.43 12.18 -7.48
N ASP A 406 25.36 13.48 -7.76
CA ASP A 406 26.19 14.14 -8.78
C ASP A 406 27.71 13.99 -8.52
N TRP A 407 28.14 13.83 -7.27
CA TRP A 407 29.56 13.56 -6.97
C TRP A 407 30.02 12.20 -7.50
N LEU A 408 29.14 11.20 -7.56
CA LEU A 408 29.46 9.86 -8.07
C LEU A 408 29.70 9.90 -9.58
N MET A 409 28.95 10.74 -10.32
CA MET A 409 29.14 10.93 -11.76
C MET A 409 30.57 11.40 -12.07
N LYS A 410 31.14 12.27 -11.23
CA LYS A 410 32.51 12.77 -11.38
C LYS A 410 33.60 11.72 -11.14
N LEU A 411 33.27 10.61 -10.48
CA LEU A 411 34.19 9.49 -10.24
C LEU A 411 34.18 8.47 -11.38
N ILE A 412 33.22 8.54 -12.30
CA ILE A 412 33.17 7.67 -13.48
C ILE A 412 34.33 8.05 -14.42
N PRO A 413 35.06 7.08 -15.00
CA PRO A 413 36.15 7.35 -15.95
C PRO A 413 35.71 8.31 -17.06
N LYS A 414 36.56 9.27 -17.42
CA LYS A 414 36.24 10.29 -18.44
C LYS A 414 35.94 9.67 -19.80
N GLU A 415 36.59 8.56 -20.11
CA GLU A 415 36.43 7.78 -21.33
C GLU A 415 35.02 7.21 -21.49
N SER A 416 34.24 7.14 -20.41
CA SER A 416 32.84 6.72 -20.46
C SER A 416 31.91 7.77 -21.09
N GLY A 417 32.33 9.04 -21.15
CA GLY A 417 31.49 10.17 -21.58
C GLY A 417 30.43 10.61 -20.56
N TYR A 418 30.30 9.94 -19.41
CA TYR A 418 29.25 10.23 -18.41
C TYR A 418 29.71 11.12 -17.26
N ASN A 419 30.99 11.53 -17.21
CA ASN A 419 31.56 12.25 -16.08
C ASN A 419 30.95 13.65 -15.86
N ASN A 420 30.31 14.21 -16.89
CA ASN A 420 29.61 15.50 -16.86
C ASN A 420 28.09 15.37 -16.64
N GLY A 421 27.60 14.15 -16.42
CA GLY A 421 26.19 13.89 -16.19
C GLY A 421 25.71 14.38 -14.82
N SER A 422 24.39 14.48 -14.68
CA SER A 422 23.71 14.78 -13.42
C SER A 422 22.55 13.82 -13.20
N ALA A 423 22.30 13.46 -11.95
CA ALA A 423 21.24 12.55 -11.56
C ALA A 423 20.70 13.01 -10.20
N ASN A 424 19.49 13.55 -10.18
CA ASN A 424 18.83 13.94 -8.94
C ASN A 424 17.33 13.63 -8.97
N PHE A 425 16.80 13.42 -7.78
CA PHE A 425 15.38 13.36 -7.54
C PHE A 425 15.05 13.97 -6.19
N TYR A 426 13.81 14.36 -6.04
CA TYR A 426 13.22 14.68 -4.74
C TYR A 426 11.78 14.19 -4.69
N ASP A 427 11.38 13.70 -3.54
CA ASP A 427 10.03 13.24 -3.26
C ASP A 427 9.51 13.82 -1.94
N LEU A 428 8.18 13.95 -1.87
CA LEU A 428 7.44 14.46 -0.74
C LEU A 428 6.21 13.57 -0.51
N ASN A 429 6.04 13.13 0.73
CA ASN A 429 4.90 12.39 1.22
C ASN A 429 4.22 13.21 2.31
N ALA A 430 2.91 13.37 2.23
CA ALA A 430 2.11 14.03 3.25
C ALA A 430 0.88 13.17 3.57
N GLY A 431 0.57 13.02 4.85
CA GLY A 431 -0.58 12.28 5.35
C GLY A 431 -1.24 13.05 6.49
N ILE A 432 -2.57 13.10 6.49
CA ILE A 432 -3.39 13.57 7.60
C ILE A 432 -4.40 12.48 7.92
N SER A 433 -4.44 12.05 9.17
CA SER A 433 -5.45 11.14 9.71
C SER A 433 -6.32 11.89 10.69
N HIS A 434 -7.63 11.83 10.50
CA HIS A 434 -8.62 12.48 11.36
C HIS A 434 -9.72 11.50 11.80
N ARG A 435 -9.85 11.32 13.11
CA ARG A 435 -10.94 10.56 13.72
C ARG A 435 -12.11 11.49 14.03
N LEU A 436 -13.15 11.44 13.20
CA LEU A 436 -14.39 12.20 13.42
C LEU A 436 -15.11 11.71 14.68
N ASN A 437 -15.19 10.38 14.84
CA ASN A 437 -15.68 9.68 16.03
C ASN A 437 -15.15 8.23 16.01
N GLN A 438 -15.57 7.37 16.94
CA GLN A 438 -15.11 5.98 17.05
C GLN A 438 -15.37 5.11 15.80
N ASN A 439 -16.38 5.46 15.02
CA ASN A 439 -16.80 4.67 13.86
C ASN A 439 -16.32 5.29 12.54
N ASN A 440 -15.90 6.56 12.55
CA ASN A 440 -15.70 7.36 11.35
C ASN A 440 -14.30 7.96 11.30
N HIS A 441 -13.53 7.55 10.30
CA HIS A 441 -12.12 7.93 10.11
C HIS A 441 -11.92 8.49 8.70
N LEU A 442 -11.23 9.61 8.62
CA LEU A 442 -10.88 10.29 7.38
C LEU A 442 -9.36 10.30 7.22
N PHE A 443 -8.90 9.96 6.02
CA PHE A 443 -7.49 9.95 5.65
C PHE A 443 -7.31 10.82 4.40
N LEU A 444 -6.34 11.72 4.44
CA LEU A 444 -5.89 12.49 3.31
C LEU A 444 -4.43 12.16 3.09
N ASN A 445 -4.06 11.66 1.91
CA ASN A 445 -2.69 11.36 1.56
C ASN A 445 -2.31 12.08 0.27
N GLY A 446 -1.07 12.54 0.20
CA GLY A 446 -0.47 13.16 -0.96
C GLY A 446 0.96 12.66 -1.16
N TYR A 447 1.31 12.46 -2.40
CA TYR A 447 2.64 12.10 -2.86
C TYR A 447 3.00 12.93 -4.08
N PHE A 448 4.20 13.47 -4.07
CA PHE A 448 4.77 14.22 -5.17
C PHE A 448 6.21 13.78 -5.36
N SER A 449 6.62 13.56 -6.60
CA SER A 449 8.02 13.34 -6.92
C SER A 449 8.42 14.02 -8.21
N ARG A 450 9.69 14.40 -8.28
CA ARG A 450 10.30 14.87 -9.51
C ARG A 450 11.72 14.35 -9.62
N ASP A 451 12.05 13.94 -10.83
CA ASP A 451 13.35 13.43 -11.19
C ASP A 451 13.91 14.30 -12.30
N ARG A 452 15.22 14.52 -12.29
CA ARG A 452 15.95 15.11 -13.41
C ARG A 452 17.27 14.37 -13.58
N PHE A 453 17.53 14.02 -14.82
CA PHE A 453 18.68 13.23 -15.18
C PHE A 453 19.25 13.69 -16.54
N SER A 454 20.57 13.66 -16.69
CA SER A 454 21.29 14.02 -17.92
C SER A 454 22.62 13.26 -17.97
N PHE A 455 22.86 12.46 -19.02
CA PHE A 455 24.17 11.82 -19.28
C PHE A 455 25.07 12.78 -20.09
N ASP A 456 24.45 13.50 -21.03
CA ASP A 456 25.03 14.61 -21.79
C ASP A 456 24.36 15.92 -21.32
N PRO A 457 25.10 16.99 -21.02
CA PRO A 457 24.53 18.28 -20.61
C PRO A 457 23.46 18.85 -21.55
N ASN A 458 23.49 18.49 -22.84
CA ASN A 458 22.53 18.92 -23.86
C ASN A 458 21.30 18.02 -23.96
N VAL A 459 21.28 16.86 -23.30
CA VAL A 459 20.15 15.93 -23.28
C VAL A 459 19.67 15.73 -21.86
N SER A 460 18.44 16.16 -21.58
CA SER A 460 17.85 16.04 -20.24
C SER A 460 16.53 15.30 -20.24
N TYR A 461 16.34 14.48 -19.22
CA TYR A 461 15.13 13.73 -18.94
C TYR A 461 14.56 14.18 -17.61
N ARG A 462 13.25 14.39 -17.55
CA ARG A 462 12.53 14.76 -16.34
C ARG A 462 11.29 13.89 -16.19
N TYR A 463 11.05 13.38 -14.98
CA TYR A 463 9.84 12.66 -14.64
C TYR A 463 9.13 13.34 -13.49
N GLN A 464 7.83 13.15 -13.43
CA GLN A 464 7.03 13.60 -12.30
C GLN A 464 5.91 12.61 -12.02
N ASN A 465 5.72 12.31 -10.74
CA ASN A 465 4.59 11.56 -10.22
C ASN A 465 3.83 12.44 -9.24
N ILE A 466 2.51 12.47 -9.38
CA ILE A 466 1.60 13.09 -8.41
C ILE A 466 0.53 12.06 -8.08
N ASN A 467 0.29 11.84 -6.79
CA ASN A 467 -0.77 10.98 -6.29
C ASN A 467 -1.43 11.67 -5.10
N GLY A 468 -2.75 11.71 -5.08
CA GLY A 468 -3.53 12.26 -3.99
C GLY A 468 -4.74 11.39 -3.74
N SER A 469 -5.05 11.10 -2.47
CA SER A 469 -6.21 10.28 -2.10
C SER A 469 -6.91 10.83 -0.87
N VAL A 470 -8.24 10.78 -0.91
CA VAL A 470 -9.12 10.98 0.23
C VAL A 470 -9.85 9.68 0.47
N ARG A 471 -9.67 9.11 1.66
CA ARG A 471 -10.29 7.84 2.06
C ARG A 471 -11.12 8.06 3.32
N TYR A 472 -12.38 7.68 3.25
CA TYR A 472 -13.33 7.74 4.35
C TYR A 472 -13.73 6.32 4.74
N ARG A 473 -13.42 5.94 5.97
CA ARG A 473 -13.78 4.64 6.55
C ARG A 473 -14.89 4.86 7.58
N SER A 474 -15.95 4.06 7.47
CA SER A 474 -17.06 4.07 8.42
C SER A 474 -17.46 2.65 8.84
N VAL A 475 -17.65 2.44 10.14
CA VAL A 475 -18.38 1.28 10.67
C VAL A 475 -19.86 1.67 10.66
N LEU A 476 -20.59 1.22 9.63
CA LEU A 476 -22.00 1.57 9.44
C LEU A 476 -22.91 0.84 10.43
N THR A 477 -22.59 -0.43 10.66
CA THR A 477 -23.21 -1.29 11.66
C THR A 477 -22.13 -2.17 12.26
N ASP A 478 -22.42 -2.86 13.36
CA ASP A 478 -21.47 -3.81 13.95
C ASP A 478 -21.03 -4.91 12.96
N ARG A 479 -21.82 -5.19 11.91
CA ARG A 479 -21.54 -6.22 10.87
C ARG A 479 -20.98 -5.67 9.57
N THR A 480 -21.12 -4.38 9.31
CA THR A 480 -20.87 -3.78 7.99
C THR A 480 -19.90 -2.61 8.09
N ASN A 481 -18.77 -2.76 7.39
CA ASN A 481 -17.77 -1.73 7.22
C ASN A 481 -17.84 -1.17 5.80
N MET A 482 -17.61 0.13 5.67
CA MET A 482 -17.56 0.85 4.41
C MET A 482 -16.24 1.61 4.29
N VAL A 483 -15.65 1.56 3.11
CA VAL A 483 -14.50 2.38 2.73
C VAL A 483 -14.81 3.06 1.41
N MET A 484 -14.89 4.38 1.41
CA MET A 484 -14.99 5.20 0.20
C MET A 484 -13.63 5.84 -0.07
N THR A 485 -13.21 5.82 -1.33
CA THR A 485 -11.95 6.43 -1.76
C THR A 485 -12.16 7.25 -3.02
N LEU A 486 -11.66 8.49 -3.00
CA LEU A 486 -11.44 9.30 -4.19
C LEU A 486 -9.94 9.50 -4.35
N ALA A 487 -9.38 9.20 -5.52
CA ALA A 487 -7.96 9.41 -5.79
C ALA A 487 -7.71 10.05 -7.16
N TYR A 488 -6.63 10.82 -7.24
CA TYR A 488 -6.11 11.44 -8.46
C TYR A 488 -4.63 11.08 -8.61
N ASP A 489 -4.29 10.55 -9.78
CA ASP A 489 -2.96 10.10 -10.14
C ASP A 489 -2.52 10.80 -11.43
N LYS A 490 -1.27 11.28 -11.47
CA LYS A 490 -0.65 11.84 -12.68
C LYS A 490 0.79 11.36 -12.82
N TYR A 491 1.13 10.88 -14.00
CA TYR A 491 2.50 10.57 -14.41
C TYR A 491 2.82 11.34 -15.68
N ASN A 492 3.97 12.01 -15.73
CA ASN A 492 4.44 12.69 -16.94
C ASN A 492 5.96 12.63 -17.05
N TYR A 493 6.45 12.63 -18.30
CA TYR A 493 7.87 12.80 -18.59
C TYR A 493 8.08 13.90 -19.62
N HIS A 494 9.26 14.53 -19.55
CA HIS A 494 9.75 15.51 -20.51
C HIS A 494 11.19 15.18 -20.89
N MET A 495 11.48 15.12 -22.18
CA MET A 495 12.82 14.95 -22.73
C MET A 495 13.17 16.18 -23.56
N GLN A 496 14.35 16.73 -23.33
CA GLN A 496 14.88 17.85 -24.10
C GLN A 496 16.22 17.45 -24.71
N ASP A 497 16.44 17.80 -25.96
CA ASP A 497 17.71 17.64 -26.66
C ASP A 497 18.07 18.96 -27.33
N THR A 498 19.21 19.52 -26.95
CA THR A 498 19.74 20.79 -27.46
C THR A 498 21.10 20.61 -28.13
N THR A 499 21.50 19.38 -28.44
CA THR A 499 22.82 19.05 -28.99
C THR A 499 23.06 19.77 -30.32
N ASN A 500 22.00 19.93 -31.12
CA ASN A 500 22.00 20.73 -32.33
C ASN A 500 20.93 21.81 -32.22
N ALA A 501 21.32 23.08 -32.23
CA ALA A 501 20.40 24.21 -32.10
C ALA A 501 19.29 24.21 -33.17
N ALA A 502 19.60 23.80 -34.40
CA ALA A 502 18.62 23.72 -35.50
C ALA A 502 17.67 22.52 -35.37
N MET A 503 18.04 21.49 -34.59
CA MET A 503 17.22 20.29 -34.36
C MET A 503 16.74 20.17 -32.91
N GLY A 504 16.88 21.23 -32.10
CA GLY A 504 16.57 21.16 -30.68
C GLY A 504 15.07 20.99 -30.42
N TYR A 505 14.68 20.09 -29.51
CA TYR A 505 13.27 19.79 -29.27
C TYR A 505 12.91 19.61 -27.79
N ASP A 506 11.61 19.71 -27.48
CA ASP A 506 10.99 19.22 -26.25
C ASP A 506 9.94 18.16 -26.61
N LEU A 507 10.09 16.98 -26.01
CA LEU A 507 9.19 15.84 -26.14
C LEU A 507 8.52 15.58 -24.80
N SER A 508 7.20 15.51 -24.80
CA SER A 508 6.41 15.33 -23.58
C SER A 508 5.30 14.29 -23.70
N PHE A 509 4.99 13.68 -22.55
CA PHE A 509 3.92 12.69 -22.36
C PHE A 509 3.22 12.96 -21.03
N SER A 510 1.91 12.75 -20.94
CA SER A 510 1.16 12.85 -19.69
C SER A 510 0.03 11.84 -19.62
N LEU A 511 -0.09 11.15 -18.48
CA LEU A 511 -1.21 10.29 -18.12
C LEU A 511 -1.82 10.79 -16.81
N GLN A 512 -3.14 10.96 -16.81
CA GLN A 512 -3.93 11.36 -15.65
C GLN A 512 -5.04 10.34 -15.44
N GLN A 513 -5.28 9.99 -14.17
CA GLN A 513 -6.34 9.09 -13.77
C GLN A 513 -7.06 9.65 -12.55
N THR A 514 -8.38 9.77 -12.64
CA THR A 514 -9.24 10.00 -11.46
C THR A 514 -9.97 8.71 -11.15
N SER A 515 -10.00 8.29 -9.88
CA SER A 515 -10.68 7.07 -9.46
C SER A 515 -11.59 7.28 -8.27
N PHE A 516 -12.74 6.61 -8.30
CA PHE A 516 -13.69 6.52 -7.20
C PHE A 516 -13.90 5.04 -6.87
N LYS A 517 -13.85 4.69 -5.58
CA LYS A 517 -14.08 3.34 -5.08
C LYS A 517 -15.02 3.39 -3.89
N ALA A 518 -15.99 2.49 -3.84
CA ALA A 518 -16.88 2.29 -2.71
C ALA A 518 -16.89 0.80 -2.37
N ASP A 519 -16.18 0.44 -1.29
CA ASP A 519 -15.99 -0.93 -0.86
C ASP A 519 -16.78 -1.19 0.43
N PHE A 520 -17.53 -2.29 0.45
CA PHE A 520 -18.33 -2.73 1.60
C PHE A 520 -17.90 -4.14 2.00
N SER A 521 -17.86 -4.38 3.31
CA SER A 521 -17.56 -5.68 3.91
C SER A 521 -18.59 -5.97 4.99
N THR A 522 -19.42 -6.98 4.75
CA THR A 522 -20.54 -7.36 5.63
C THR A 522 -20.38 -8.81 6.07
N ARG A 523 -20.31 -9.06 7.38
CA ARG A 523 -20.40 -10.42 7.93
C ARG A 523 -21.87 -10.78 8.16
N LEU A 524 -22.41 -11.72 7.38
CA LEU A 524 -23.79 -12.16 7.53
C LEU A 524 -23.97 -13.00 8.81
N ASN A 525 -23.02 -13.88 9.07
CA ASN A 525 -22.95 -14.73 10.26
C ASN A 525 -21.48 -15.15 10.52
N GLY A 526 -21.23 -16.08 11.45
CA GLY A 526 -19.88 -16.55 11.76
C GLY A 526 -19.18 -17.33 10.63
N LYS A 527 -19.91 -17.73 9.58
CA LYS A 527 -19.39 -18.53 8.46
C LYS A 527 -19.31 -17.78 7.13
N HIS A 528 -20.10 -16.73 6.94
CA HIS A 528 -20.18 -15.98 5.68
C HIS A 528 -19.73 -14.53 5.86
N LYS A 529 -18.79 -14.11 5.01
CA LYS A 529 -18.33 -12.73 4.88
C LYS A 529 -18.46 -12.29 3.42
N LEU A 530 -19.33 -11.32 3.18
CA LEU A 530 -19.50 -10.69 1.87
C LEU A 530 -18.60 -9.46 1.74
N ASP A 531 -17.85 -9.37 0.64
CA ASP A 531 -17.14 -8.17 0.20
C ASP A 531 -17.75 -7.74 -1.15
N TYR A 532 -18.26 -6.51 -1.26
CA TYR A 532 -18.91 -6.01 -2.49
C TYR A 532 -18.65 -4.53 -2.68
N GLY A 533 -18.79 -4.03 -3.91
CA GLY A 533 -18.51 -2.62 -4.15
C GLY A 533 -18.54 -2.21 -5.62
N LEU A 534 -18.14 -0.96 -5.81
CA LEU A 534 -18.06 -0.30 -7.12
C LEU A 534 -16.69 0.36 -7.29
N ASN A 535 -16.14 0.27 -8.50
CA ASN A 535 -15.00 1.05 -8.94
C ASN A 535 -15.37 1.87 -10.17
N ALA A 536 -14.85 3.10 -10.26
CA ALA A 536 -14.94 3.95 -11.43
C ALA A 536 -13.59 4.64 -11.66
N TYR A 537 -13.14 4.68 -12.92
CA TYR A 537 -11.89 5.30 -13.34
C TYR A 537 -12.13 6.14 -14.58
N TYR A 538 -11.52 7.33 -14.61
CA TYR A 538 -11.52 8.22 -15.76
C TYR A 538 -10.08 8.53 -16.15
N TYR A 539 -9.75 8.33 -17.41
CA TYR A 539 -8.40 8.47 -17.96
C TYR A 539 -8.32 9.65 -18.92
N ILE A 540 -7.24 10.42 -18.82
CA ILE A 540 -6.80 11.38 -19.84
C ILE A 540 -5.34 11.08 -20.15
N LEU A 541 -5.05 10.83 -21.41
CA LEU A 541 -3.74 10.45 -21.89
C LEU A 541 -3.35 11.37 -23.05
N ASP A 542 -2.25 12.09 -22.88
CA ASP A 542 -1.56 12.86 -23.91
C ASP A 542 -0.30 12.06 -24.30
N PRO A 543 -0.38 11.21 -25.36
CA PRO A 543 0.62 10.19 -25.63
C PRO A 543 1.93 10.73 -26.24
N GLY A 544 1.95 11.99 -26.70
CA GLY A 544 3.15 12.59 -27.27
C GLY A 544 2.92 14.02 -27.77
N THR A 545 3.78 14.95 -27.36
CA THR A 545 3.87 16.31 -27.90
C THR A 545 5.33 16.62 -28.15
N TYR A 546 5.67 16.92 -29.40
CA TYR A 546 7.01 17.18 -29.90
C TYR A 546 7.05 18.59 -30.48
N VAL A 547 7.82 19.48 -29.87
CA VAL A 547 7.86 20.91 -30.22
C VAL A 547 9.30 21.41 -30.35
N PRO A 548 9.55 22.46 -31.15
CA PRO A 548 10.87 23.09 -31.19
C PRO A 548 11.26 23.63 -29.81
N TYR A 549 12.53 23.45 -29.44
CA TYR A 549 13.06 23.90 -28.14
C TYR A 549 13.09 25.44 -28.03
N ASP A 550 13.52 26.12 -29.09
CA ASP A 550 13.55 27.57 -29.18
C ASP A 550 13.35 28.07 -30.64
N GLN A 551 13.40 29.38 -30.86
CA GLN A 551 13.17 30.02 -32.17
C GLN A 551 14.22 29.66 -33.25
N ARG A 552 15.38 29.13 -32.86
CA ARG A 552 16.44 28.69 -33.78
C ARG A 552 16.20 27.26 -34.27
N SER A 553 15.37 26.50 -33.55
CA SER A 553 15.03 25.15 -33.93
C SER A 553 14.09 25.15 -35.13
N LEU A 554 14.43 24.32 -36.12
CA LEU A 554 13.67 24.07 -37.33
C LEU A 554 12.72 22.87 -37.17
N VAL A 555 12.64 22.29 -35.96
CA VAL A 555 11.73 21.19 -35.65
C VAL A 555 10.28 21.64 -35.84
N SER A 556 9.53 20.89 -36.64
CA SER A 556 8.08 21.08 -36.78
C SER A 556 7.34 20.56 -35.56
N THR A 557 6.39 21.35 -35.06
CA THR A 557 5.46 20.90 -34.03
C THR A 557 4.65 19.69 -34.50
N ASP A 558 4.68 18.62 -33.72
CA ASP A 558 3.87 17.42 -33.92
C ASP A 558 3.21 17.01 -32.60
N ILE A 559 1.90 16.76 -32.62
CA ILE A 559 1.10 16.48 -31.43
C ILE A 559 0.22 15.27 -31.73
N LEU A 560 0.40 14.21 -30.95
CA LEU A 560 -0.45 13.03 -31.04
C LEU A 560 -1.84 13.33 -30.47
N GLN A 561 -2.83 12.63 -31.00
CA GLN A 561 -4.21 12.75 -30.56
C GLN A 561 -4.35 12.34 -29.09
N ARG A 562 -5.00 13.21 -28.29
CA ARG A 562 -5.38 12.91 -26.90
C ARG A 562 -6.34 11.72 -26.84
N GLU A 563 -6.12 10.84 -25.89
CA GLU A 563 -6.99 9.71 -25.59
C GLU A 563 -7.72 9.91 -24.26
N GLN A 564 -8.97 9.46 -24.20
CA GLN A 564 -9.79 9.51 -23.00
C GLN A 564 -10.54 8.19 -22.87
N ALA A 565 -10.77 7.74 -21.64
CA ALA A 565 -11.54 6.53 -21.41
C ALA A 565 -12.23 6.56 -20.05
N PHE A 566 -13.28 5.76 -19.93
CA PHE A 566 -13.96 5.50 -18.66
C PHE A 566 -14.05 3.99 -18.41
N GLU A 567 -13.75 3.57 -17.19
CA GLU A 567 -13.85 2.20 -16.71
C GLU A 567 -14.71 2.15 -15.47
N THR A 568 -15.67 1.23 -15.41
CA THR A 568 -16.45 0.93 -14.21
C THR A 568 -16.50 -0.55 -13.95
N ALA A 569 -16.64 -0.92 -12.68
CA ALA A 569 -16.91 -2.29 -12.31
C ALA A 569 -17.79 -2.38 -11.07
N LEU A 570 -18.63 -3.40 -11.05
CA LEU A 570 -19.31 -3.89 -9.85
C LEU A 570 -18.69 -5.23 -9.45
N TYR A 571 -18.56 -5.49 -8.17
CA TYR A 571 -18.05 -6.78 -7.70
C TYR A 571 -18.76 -7.28 -6.45
N LEU A 572 -18.74 -8.60 -6.27
CA LEU A 572 -19.24 -9.32 -5.11
C LEU A 572 -18.35 -10.54 -4.88
N SER A 573 -17.96 -10.76 -3.63
CA SER A 573 -17.25 -11.94 -3.14
C SER A 573 -17.92 -12.45 -1.88
N ASP A 574 -18.05 -13.77 -1.74
CA ASP A 574 -18.42 -14.44 -0.49
C ASP A 574 -17.26 -15.33 -0.02
N THR A 575 -16.81 -15.11 1.21
CA THR A 575 -15.94 -16.03 1.93
C THR A 575 -16.80 -16.89 2.84
N TRP A 576 -16.86 -18.18 2.52
CA TRP A 576 -17.65 -19.19 3.19
C TRP A 576 -16.75 -20.19 3.94
N GLU A 577 -16.82 -20.17 5.26
CA GLU A 577 -16.29 -21.22 6.12
C GLU A 577 -17.31 -22.36 6.22
N ILE A 578 -17.20 -23.32 5.31
CA ILE A 578 -18.09 -24.49 5.24
C ILE A 578 -17.91 -25.33 6.52
N THR A 579 -16.66 -25.61 6.86
CA THR A 579 -16.23 -26.26 8.10
C THR A 579 -14.95 -25.57 8.60
N PRO A 580 -14.53 -25.78 9.87
CA PRO A 580 -13.23 -25.28 10.33
C PRO A 580 -12.05 -25.74 9.46
N ALA A 581 -12.18 -26.94 8.86
CA ALA A 581 -11.18 -27.49 7.94
C ALA A 581 -11.28 -26.92 6.52
N LEU A 582 -12.46 -26.54 6.04
CA LEU A 582 -12.70 -26.14 4.64
C LEU A 582 -13.30 -24.72 4.55
N SER A 583 -12.54 -23.82 3.91
CA SER A 583 -12.99 -22.46 3.57
C SER A 583 -12.89 -22.23 2.07
N VAL A 584 -13.87 -21.52 1.51
CA VAL A 584 -13.93 -21.16 0.09
C VAL A 584 -14.19 -19.66 -0.03
N GLU A 585 -13.56 -18.99 -0.99
CA GLU A 585 -13.86 -17.62 -1.41
C GLU A 585 -14.25 -17.65 -2.89
N MET A 586 -15.48 -17.23 -3.20
CA MET A 586 -15.99 -17.11 -4.56
C MET A 586 -16.28 -15.64 -4.85
N GLY A 587 -15.87 -15.14 -6.02
CA GLY A 587 -16.13 -13.76 -6.40
C GLY A 587 -16.38 -13.56 -7.89
N ILE A 588 -17.17 -12.54 -8.19
CA ILE A 588 -17.44 -12.07 -9.55
C ILE A 588 -17.23 -10.57 -9.59
N ARG A 589 -16.58 -10.10 -10.65
CA ARG A 589 -16.42 -8.69 -11.00
C ARG A 589 -16.94 -8.49 -12.41
N TYR A 590 -17.87 -7.57 -12.61
CA TYR A 590 -18.40 -7.23 -13.93
C TYR A 590 -17.85 -5.86 -14.33
N GLY A 591 -16.93 -5.85 -15.29
CA GLY A 591 -16.29 -4.63 -15.77
C GLY A 591 -16.91 -4.10 -17.05
N PHE A 592 -16.97 -2.78 -17.19
CA PHE A 592 -17.31 -2.03 -18.38
C PHE A 592 -16.20 -1.01 -18.65
N TYR A 593 -15.74 -0.92 -19.89
CA TYR A 593 -14.71 0.01 -20.33
C TYR A 593 -15.09 0.58 -21.68
N SER A 594 -14.85 1.87 -21.91
CA SER A 594 -14.96 2.48 -23.23
C SER A 594 -13.94 3.59 -23.38
N ALA A 595 -13.28 3.64 -24.54
CA ALA A 595 -12.63 4.87 -24.98
C ALA A 595 -13.70 5.94 -25.24
N LEU A 596 -13.32 7.21 -25.16
CA LEU A 596 -14.22 8.36 -25.29
C LEU A 596 -13.66 9.35 -26.32
N GLY A 597 -14.56 9.96 -27.08
CA GLY A 597 -14.23 11.08 -27.96
C GLY A 597 -14.00 12.41 -27.20
N PRO A 598 -13.46 13.44 -27.85
CA PRO A 598 -13.25 13.49 -29.30
C PRO A 598 -11.99 12.72 -29.70
N ASN A 599 -12.11 11.89 -30.72
CA ASN A 599 -10.99 11.14 -31.28
C ASN A 599 -11.27 10.77 -32.74
N ARG A 600 -10.25 10.39 -33.48
CA ARG A 600 -10.34 9.78 -34.81
C ARG A 600 -9.63 8.44 -34.77
N HIS A 601 -10.28 7.40 -35.30
CA HIS A 601 -9.68 6.07 -35.47
C HIS A 601 -9.81 5.62 -36.92
N TYR A 602 -8.84 4.83 -37.38
CA TYR A 602 -8.79 4.34 -38.76
C TYR A 602 -9.46 2.98 -38.90
N LEU A 603 -10.09 2.77 -40.05
CA LEU A 603 -10.64 1.49 -40.49
C LEU A 603 -9.64 0.83 -41.44
N TYR A 604 -9.42 -0.46 -41.24
CA TYR A 604 -8.47 -1.26 -42.02
C TYR A 604 -9.18 -2.42 -42.70
N ARG A 605 -8.60 -2.93 -43.79
CA ARG A 605 -9.06 -4.16 -44.44
C ARG A 605 -9.11 -5.34 -43.45
N PRO A 606 -10.28 -5.98 -43.25
CA PRO A 606 -10.42 -7.04 -42.24
C PRO A 606 -9.53 -8.27 -42.48
N ASP A 607 -9.25 -8.57 -43.75
CA ASP A 607 -8.53 -9.73 -44.26
C ASP A 607 -6.99 -9.56 -44.27
N MET A 608 -6.48 -8.38 -43.94
CA MET A 608 -5.04 -8.06 -43.99
C MET A 608 -4.53 -7.50 -42.65
N PRO A 609 -3.21 -7.56 -42.39
CA PRO A 609 -2.60 -6.84 -41.28
C PRO A 609 -2.88 -5.34 -41.36
N ARG A 610 -2.94 -4.68 -40.21
CA ARG A 610 -3.11 -3.22 -40.14
C ARG A 610 -1.83 -2.55 -40.63
N SER A 611 -1.93 -1.73 -41.68
CA SER A 611 -0.84 -0.93 -42.21
C SER A 611 -1.38 0.32 -42.91
N LEU A 612 -0.49 1.20 -43.36
CA LEU A 612 -0.88 2.38 -44.13
C LEU A 612 -1.59 1.97 -45.43
N GLU A 613 -1.13 0.91 -46.07
CA GLU A 613 -1.63 0.37 -47.33
C GLU A 613 -3.00 -0.32 -47.18
N THR A 614 -3.33 -0.80 -45.99
CA THR A 614 -4.61 -1.46 -45.71
C THR A 614 -5.65 -0.53 -45.10
N THR A 615 -5.33 0.75 -44.94
CA THR A 615 -6.28 1.77 -44.43
C THR A 615 -7.36 2.02 -45.47
N ILE A 616 -8.63 1.89 -45.09
CA ILE A 616 -9.81 2.12 -45.95
C ILE A 616 -10.38 3.52 -45.72
N ASP A 617 -10.57 3.90 -44.45
CA ASP A 617 -11.26 5.14 -44.05
C ASP A 617 -10.88 5.54 -42.63
N SER A 618 -11.41 6.65 -42.12
CA SER A 618 -11.31 7.08 -40.73
C SER A 618 -12.65 7.55 -40.18
N VAL A 619 -12.94 7.19 -38.92
CA VAL A 619 -14.16 7.59 -38.22
C VAL A 619 -13.81 8.61 -37.16
N SER A 620 -14.41 9.80 -37.26
CA SER A 620 -14.30 10.84 -36.25
C SER A 620 -15.45 10.74 -35.25
N VAL A 621 -15.13 10.76 -33.96
CA VAL A 621 -16.09 10.63 -32.86
C VAL A 621 -16.12 11.94 -32.08
N GLY A 622 -17.32 12.43 -31.79
CA GLY A 622 -17.54 13.66 -31.02
C GLY A 622 -17.22 13.52 -29.53
N ALA A 623 -17.07 14.65 -28.84
CA ALA A 623 -16.76 14.70 -27.41
C ALA A 623 -17.77 13.91 -26.55
N GLY A 624 -17.26 13.12 -25.60
CA GLY A 624 -18.06 12.34 -24.64
C GLY A 624 -18.77 11.10 -25.22
N LYS A 625 -18.72 10.88 -26.54
CA LYS A 625 -19.29 9.66 -27.15
C LYS A 625 -18.37 8.46 -26.93
N MET A 626 -18.97 7.31 -26.66
CA MET A 626 -18.28 6.04 -26.46
C MET A 626 -17.70 5.50 -27.76
N VAL A 627 -16.49 4.96 -27.67
CA VAL A 627 -15.75 4.28 -28.74
C VAL A 627 -15.40 2.88 -28.26
N ALA A 628 -15.89 1.88 -28.99
CA ALA A 628 -15.64 0.46 -28.73
C ALA A 628 -15.90 0.07 -27.25
N PRO A 629 -17.16 0.04 -26.78
CA PRO A 629 -17.47 -0.40 -25.43
C PRO A 629 -17.13 -1.89 -25.26
N TYR A 630 -16.35 -2.20 -24.24
CA TYR A 630 -15.96 -3.54 -23.84
C TYR A 630 -16.51 -3.85 -22.45
N HIS A 631 -17.13 -5.01 -22.28
CA HIS A 631 -17.60 -5.46 -20.98
C HIS A 631 -17.45 -6.97 -20.83
N ALA A 632 -17.36 -7.45 -19.60
CA ALA A 632 -17.43 -8.87 -19.26
C ALA A 632 -17.36 -9.15 -17.76
N PRO A 633 -17.77 -10.35 -17.35
CA PRO A 633 -17.43 -10.89 -16.05
C PRO A 633 -15.97 -11.34 -15.96
N GLU A 634 -15.45 -11.24 -14.75
CA GLU A 634 -14.16 -11.70 -14.26
C GLU A 634 -14.44 -12.55 -13.00
N PHE A 635 -14.04 -13.82 -13.00
CA PHE A 635 -14.30 -14.76 -11.92
C PHE A 635 -13.10 -14.90 -10.98
N ARG A 636 -13.37 -15.16 -9.70
CA ARG A 636 -12.41 -15.43 -8.64
C ARG A 636 -12.86 -16.65 -7.86
N PHE A 637 -11.92 -17.54 -7.58
CA PHE A 637 -12.13 -18.69 -6.72
C PHE A 637 -10.88 -18.93 -5.90
N SER A 638 -11.03 -19.14 -4.60
CA SER A 638 -9.97 -19.60 -3.71
C SER A 638 -10.54 -20.64 -2.76
N MET A 639 -9.76 -21.65 -2.45
CA MET A 639 -10.14 -22.72 -1.54
C MET A 639 -8.97 -23.04 -0.63
N ARG A 640 -9.28 -23.33 0.64
CA ARG A 640 -8.33 -23.83 1.62
C ARG A 640 -8.92 -25.02 2.34
N TYR A 641 -8.17 -26.11 2.35
CA TYR A 641 -8.43 -27.30 3.17
C TYR A 641 -7.29 -27.47 4.19
N ALA A 642 -7.59 -27.36 5.48
CA ALA A 642 -6.65 -27.56 6.58
C ALA A 642 -6.81 -28.99 7.09
N PHE A 643 -5.72 -29.75 6.96
CA PHE A 643 -5.63 -31.09 7.51
C PHE A 643 -5.28 -31.05 9.00
N SER A 644 -4.57 -30.01 9.44
CA SER A 644 -4.23 -29.75 10.83
C SER A 644 -4.02 -28.24 11.06
N GLY A 645 -3.74 -27.83 12.30
CA GLY A 645 -3.51 -26.42 12.65
C GLY A 645 -2.24 -25.81 12.02
N ASP A 646 -1.35 -26.64 11.49
CA ASP A 646 -0.04 -26.31 10.93
C ASP A 646 0.14 -26.77 9.47
N PHE A 647 -0.87 -27.39 8.85
CA PHE A 647 -0.80 -27.88 7.48
C PHE A 647 -2.10 -27.64 6.69
N SER A 648 -1.98 -27.00 5.53
CA SER A 648 -3.10 -26.80 4.61
C SER A 648 -2.70 -26.89 3.16
N VAL A 649 -3.67 -27.28 2.33
CA VAL A 649 -3.61 -27.20 0.88
C VAL A 649 -4.57 -26.12 0.43
N LYS A 650 -4.14 -25.30 -0.52
CA LYS A 650 -4.94 -24.22 -1.08
C LYS A 650 -4.95 -24.31 -2.60
N ALA A 651 -6.05 -23.90 -3.20
CA ALA A 651 -6.20 -23.79 -4.64
C ALA A 651 -6.77 -22.41 -4.98
N GLY A 652 -6.43 -21.88 -6.15
CA GLY A 652 -6.89 -20.57 -6.61
C GLY A 652 -7.12 -20.53 -8.13
N PHE A 653 -8.08 -19.72 -8.54
CA PHE A 653 -8.34 -19.35 -9.92
C PHE A 653 -8.77 -17.89 -10.03
N ASN A 654 -8.25 -17.18 -11.03
CA ASN A 654 -8.63 -15.81 -11.34
C ASN A 654 -8.62 -15.57 -12.85
N SER A 655 -9.64 -14.89 -13.37
CA SER A 655 -9.68 -14.38 -14.75
C SER A 655 -9.73 -12.86 -14.76
N MET A 656 -8.80 -12.19 -15.45
CA MET A 656 -8.57 -10.76 -15.36
C MET A 656 -8.55 -10.06 -16.72
N ARG A 657 -8.77 -8.74 -16.72
CA ARG A 657 -8.69 -7.88 -17.90
C ARG A 657 -7.88 -6.61 -17.65
N GLN A 658 -7.28 -6.09 -18.72
CA GLN A 658 -6.48 -4.87 -18.71
C GLN A 658 -6.79 -4.02 -19.94
N ASN A 659 -7.07 -2.73 -19.71
CA ASN A 659 -7.54 -1.78 -20.73
C ASN A 659 -6.53 -0.68 -21.08
N ILE A 660 -5.33 -0.71 -20.48
CA ILE A 660 -4.25 0.24 -20.74
C ILE A 660 -2.94 -0.54 -20.79
N HIS A 661 -2.06 -0.21 -21.73
CA HIS A 661 -0.88 -1.00 -22.07
C HIS A 661 0.34 -0.10 -22.10
N MET A 662 1.46 -0.54 -21.53
CA MET A 662 2.73 0.15 -21.73
C MET A 662 3.40 -0.38 -22.98
N LEU A 663 3.87 0.52 -23.85
CA LEU A 663 4.58 0.18 -25.07
C LEU A 663 6.05 0.55 -24.88
N SER A 664 6.92 -0.46 -24.99
CA SER A 664 8.36 -0.32 -24.91
C SER A 664 9.02 -1.25 -25.92
N ASN A 665 10.03 -0.74 -26.64
CA ASN A 665 10.88 -1.54 -27.53
C ASN A 665 12.23 -1.90 -26.90
N THR A 666 12.46 -1.48 -25.65
CA THR A 666 13.65 -1.81 -24.87
C THR A 666 13.32 -2.87 -23.84
N THR A 667 14.29 -3.73 -23.51
CA THR A 667 14.09 -4.76 -22.49
C THR A 667 14.00 -4.19 -21.07
N VAL A 668 14.51 -2.98 -20.86
CA VAL A 668 14.38 -2.22 -19.62
C VAL A 668 13.49 -1.02 -19.88
N ILE A 669 12.67 -0.63 -18.89
CA ILE A 669 11.81 0.55 -18.98
C ILE A 669 12.63 1.76 -19.42
N SER A 670 12.23 2.37 -20.54
CA SER A 670 12.85 3.56 -21.11
C SER A 670 12.25 4.83 -20.50
N PRO A 671 13.04 5.91 -20.37
CA PRO A 671 12.54 7.26 -20.18
C PRO A 671 11.35 7.70 -21.02
N THR A 672 11.23 7.12 -22.20
CA THR A 672 10.29 7.52 -23.26
C THR A 672 9.23 6.45 -23.53
N ASP A 673 9.08 5.47 -22.63
CA ASP A 673 7.99 4.50 -22.71
C ASP A 673 6.64 5.19 -22.59
N ILE A 674 5.71 4.83 -23.48
CA ILE A 674 4.38 5.43 -23.54
C ILE A 674 3.33 4.45 -23.05
N TRP A 675 2.22 4.98 -22.51
CA TRP A 675 1.01 4.20 -22.27
C TRP A 675 0.03 4.40 -23.42
N LYS A 676 -0.78 3.36 -23.69
CA LYS A 676 -1.83 3.36 -24.71
C LYS A 676 -3.12 2.82 -24.12
N LEU A 677 -4.23 3.53 -24.30
CA LEU A 677 -5.56 3.04 -23.91
C LEU A 677 -6.10 2.07 -24.98
N SER A 678 -6.86 1.08 -24.55
CA SER A 678 -7.63 0.24 -25.50
C SER A 678 -8.65 1.09 -26.25
N ASP A 679 -8.85 0.80 -27.54
CA ASP A 679 -9.77 1.52 -28.41
C ASP A 679 -10.39 0.59 -29.45
N ALA A 680 -10.84 1.12 -30.59
CA ALA A 680 -11.40 0.33 -31.69
C ALA A 680 -10.41 -0.65 -32.32
N ASN A 681 -9.10 -0.34 -32.30
CA ASN A 681 -8.04 -1.10 -32.96
C ASN A 681 -7.18 -1.90 -31.97
N ILE A 682 -6.94 -1.40 -30.77
CA ILE A 682 -6.19 -2.10 -29.71
C ILE A 682 -7.20 -2.56 -28.64
N ARG A 683 -7.45 -3.86 -28.58
CA ARG A 683 -8.45 -4.44 -27.67
C ARG A 683 -7.89 -4.68 -26.27
N PRO A 684 -8.75 -4.72 -25.22
CA PRO A 684 -8.32 -5.12 -23.89
C PRO A 684 -7.65 -6.49 -23.84
N GLN A 685 -6.55 -6.56 -23.10
CA GLN A 685 -5.85 -7.79 -22.74
C GLN A 685 -6.71 -8.62 -21.78
N LYS A 686 -6.59 -9.94 -21.88
CA LYS A 686 -7.26 -10.87 -20.98
C LYS A 686 -6.26 -11.91 -20.48
N GLY A 687 -6.43 -12.38 -19.26
CA GLY A 687 -5.63 -13.49 -18.77
C GLY A 687 -6.38 -14.30 -17.73
N TRP A 688 -6.04 -15.57 -17.60
CA TRP A 688 -6.51 -16.38 -16.49
C TRP A 688 -5.34 -17.16 -15.89
N GLN A 689 -5.42 -17.41 -14.60
CA GLN A 689 -4.42 -18.16 -13.87
C GLN A 689 -5.10 -19.14 -12.92
N THR A 690 -4.52 -20.33 -12.80
CA THR A 690 -4.84 -21.31 -11.77
C THR A 690 -3.58 -21.66 -10.99
N ALA A 691 -3.73 -21.95 -9.70
CA ALA A 691 -2.62 -22.32 -8.85
C ALA A 691 -3.06 -23.28 -7.74
N LEU A 692 -2.12 -24.13 -7.33
CA LEU A 692 -2.25 -25.09 -6.24
C LEU A 692 -1.04 -24.92 -5.31
N GLY A 693 -1.27 -24.90 -4.00
CA GLY A 693 -0.23 -24.63 -3.02
C GLY A 693 -0.35 -25.48 -1.78
N ILE A 694 0.79 -25.86 -1.25
CA ILE A 694 0.96 -26.62 -0.02
C ILE A 694 1.64 -25.71 0.99
N TYR A 695 1.03 -25.56 2.16
CA TYR A 695 1.52 -24.69 3.23
C TYR A 695 1.69 -25.48 4.50
N LYS A 696 2.89 -25.44 5.07
CA LYS A 696 3.22 -26.13 6.30
C LYS A 696 4.01 -25.24 7.23
N ASN A 697 3.63 -25.26 8.49
CA ASN A 697 4.36 -24.64 9.56
C ASN A 697 5.14 -25.72 10.32
N LEU A 698 6.42 -25.49 10.55
CA LEU A 698 7.36 -26.40 11.19
C LEU A 698 7.90 -25.76 12.49
N MET A 699 8.53 -26.56 13.35
CA MET A 699 9.22 -26.10 14.56
C MET A 699 8.32 -25.19 15.45
N ASN A 700 7.18 -25.70 15.92
CA ASN A 700 6.19 -24.93 16.70
C ASN A 700 5.76 -23.62 15.99
N ASN A 701 5.47 -23.77 14.70
CA ASN A 701 5.08 -22.74 13.75
C ASN A 701 6.08 -21.58 13.54
N THR A 702 7.35 -21.75 13.89
CA THR A 702 8.37 -20.68 13.71
C THR A 702 8.96 -20.64 12.30
N LEU A 703 8.86 -21.74 11.57
CA LEU A 703 9.37 -21.92 10.22
C LEU A 703 8.20 -22.21 9.28
N GLU A 704 7.96 -21.34 8.32
CA GLU A 704 6.89 -21.43 7.33
C GLU A 704 7.49 -22.02 6.03
N LEU A 705 6.91 -23.09 5.52
CA LEU A 705 7.19 -23.68 4.22
C LEU A 705 5.97 -23.47 3.31
N SER A 706 6.20 -22.93 2.12
CA SER A 706 5.20 -22.91 1.06
C SER A 706 5.78 -23.48 -0.24
N ILE A 707 4.96 -24.26 -0.93
CA ILE A 707 5.24 -24.79 -2.27
C ILE A 707 4.01 -24.47 -3.11
N GLU A 708 4.17 -23.67 -4.17
CA GLU A 708 3.07 -23.25 -5.04
C GLU A 708 3.39 -23.58 -6.50
N GLY A 709 2.49 -24.29 -7.18
CA GLY A 709 2.51 -24.48 -8.62
C GLY A 709 1.44 -23.61 -9.30
N TYR A 710 1.75 -23.03 -10.46
CA TYR A 710 0.79 -22.22 -11.21
C TYR A 710 0.88 -22.44 -12.73
N TYR A 711 -0.25 -22.15 -13.39
CA TYR A 711 -0.34 -22.00 -14.84
C TYR A 711 -1.17 -20.77 -15.17
N LYS A 712 -0.68 -19.96 -16.11
CA LYS A 712 -1.28 -18.71 -16.56
C LYS A 712 -1.35 -18.70 -18.09
N HIS A 713 -2.48 -18.24 -18.60
CA HIS A 713 -2.68 -17.96 -20.01
C HIS A 713 -3.00 -16.49 -20.21
N MET A 714 -2.49 -15.90 -21.29
CA MET A 714 -2.67 -14.51 -21.65
C MET A 714 -3.14 -14.44 -23.10
N ASP A 715 -4.21 -13.72 -23.34
CA ASP A 715 -4.76 -13.47 -24.66
C ASP A 715 -4.62 -11.98 -25.01
N ARG A 716 -4.29 -11.72 -26.28
CA ARG A 716 -4.10 -10.37 -26.83
C ARG A 716 -3.01 -9.59 -26.12
N TYR A 717 -1.98 -10.29 -25.63
CA TYR A 717 -0.77 -9.66 -25.12
C TYR A 717 -0.20 -8.78 -26.22
N LEU A 718 -0.01 -7.50 -25.92
CA LEU A 718 0.41 -6.51 -26.91
C LEU A 718 1.93 -6.51 -26.99
N ASP A 719 2.47 -7.05 -28.09
CA ASP A 719 3.90 -7.03 -28.44
C ASP A 719 4.08 -6.07 -29.63
N TYR A 720 5.30 -5.88 -30.12
CA TYR A 720 5.60 -5.00 -31.24
C TYR A 720 6.16 -5.75 -32.46
N ALA A 721 5.84 -5.23 -33.64
CA ALA A 721 6.36 -5.72 -34.91
C ALA A 721 7.88 -5.44 -35.02
N SER A 722 8.56 -6.20 -35.88
CA SER A 722 9.96 -5.89 -36.21
C SER A 722 10.05 -4.50 -36.83
N PHE A 723 11.02 -3.69 -36.38
CA PHE A 723 11.22 -2.29 -36.81
C PHE A 723 10.07 -1.32 -36.45
N ALA A 724 9.22 -1.68 -35.49
CA ALA A 724 8.13 -0.83 -35.00
C ALA A 724 8.59 0.56 -34.54
N ARG A 725 7.85 1.61 -34.94
CA ARG A 725 8.04 2.97 -34.43
C ARG A 725 7.01 3.25 -33.35
N LEU A 726 7.44 3.20 -32.09
CA LEU A 726 6.53 3.42 -30.95
C LEU A 726 6.36 4.89 -30.58
N LEU A 727 7.42 5.69 -30.76
CA LEU A 727 7.43 7.10 -30.34
C LEU A 727 6.87 8.02 -31.42
N MET A 728 6.04 9.00 -31.03
CA MET A 728 5.39 9.98 -31.93
C MET A 728 4.71 9.32 -33.13
N ASN A 729 4.03 8.18 -32.90
CA ASN A 729 3.33 7.46 -33.95
C ASN A 729 1.81 7.74 -33.92
N HIS A 730 1.32 8.41 -34.97
CA HIS A 730 -0.11 8.71 -35.18
C HIS A 730 -0.98 7.49 -35.50
N ARG A 731 -0.36 6.34 -35.80
CA ARG A 731 -1.05 5.07 -36.12
C ARG A 731 -0.37 3.90 -35.40
N ILE A 732 -0.21 4.03 -34.09
CA ILE A 732 0.49 3.03 -33.26
C ILE A 732 -0.08 1.61 -33.41
N GLU A 733 -1.36 1.48 -33.77
CA GLU A 733 -2.03 0.21 -34.03
C GLU A 733 -1.48 -0.58 -35.23
N THR A 734 -0.67 0.05 -36.10
CA THR A 734 -0.01 -0.63 -37.23
C THR A 734 1.35 -1.21 -36.86
N ASP A 735 1.94 -0.77 -35.74
CA ASP A 735 3.28 -1.17 -35.28
C ASP A 735 3.24 -2.16 -34.10
N VAL A 736 2.05 -2.38 -33.52
CA VAL A 736 1.83 -3.35 -32.45
C VAL A 736 1.16 -4.61 -32.99
N ILE A 737 1.47 -5.74 -32.38
CA ILE A 737 0.94 -7.05 -32.73
C ILE A 737 0.27 -7.69 -31.51
N GLU A 738 -0.84 -8.39 -31.75
CA GLU A 738 -1.49 -9.21 -30.72
C GLU A 738 -0.81 -10.58 -30.65
N THR A 739 -0.45 -11.01 -29.45
CA THR A 739 0.17 -12.32 -29.18
C THR A 739 -0.59 -13.07 -28.09
N ARG A 740 -0.41 -14.39 -28.05
CA ARG A 740 -0.83 -15.23 -26.93
C ARG A 740 0.36 -15.51 -26.04
N GLY A 741 0.13 -15.54 -24.74
CA GLY A 741 1.15 -15.84 -23.75
C GLY A 741 0.77 -17.04 -22.88
N ARG A 742 1.78 -17.78 -22.45
CA ARG A 742 1.65 -18.79 -21.41
C ARG A 742 2.77 -18.65 -20.39
N ALA A 743 2.45 -18.83 -19.12
CA ALA A 743 3.44 -18.87 -18.06
C ALA A 743 3.12 -19.98 -17.06
N TYR A 744 4.14 -20.70 -16.62
CA TYR A 744 3.97 -21.79 -15.65
C TYR A 744 5.23 -21.92 -14.79
N GLY A 745 5.06 -22.41 -13.57
CA GLY A 745 6.18 -22.56 -12.66
C GLY A 745 5.83 -23.17 -11.32
N VAL A 746 6.89 -23.46 -10.56
CA VAL A 746 6.85 -23.92 -9.18
C VAL A 746 7.69 -22.97 -8.33
N GLU A 747 7.10 -22.49 -7.26
CA GLU A 747 7.68 -21.58 -6.26
C GLU A 747 7.81 -22.32 -4.94
N VAL A 748 9.01 -22.30 -4.35
CA VAL A 748 9.26 -22.83 -3.01
C VAL A 748 9.77 -21.69 -2.15
N MET A 749 9.21 -21.54 -0.96
CA MET A 749 9.68 -20.56 0.03
C MET A 749 9.80 -21.22 1.39
N LEU A 750 10.94 -20.98 2.02
CA LEU A 750 11.19 -21.29 3.40
C LEU A 750 11.42 -19.98 4.16
N LYS A 751 10.52 -19.63 5.06
CA LYS A 751 10.49 -18.35 5.74
C LYS A 751 10.53 -18.53 7.25
N ARG A 752 11.41 -17.80 7.91
CA ARG A 752 11.48 -17.70 9.36
C ARG A 752 11.19 -16.26 9.76
N SER A 753 9.96 -16.03 10.21
CA SER A 753 9.47 -14.69 10.55
C SER A 753 10.08 -14.13 11.85
N LEU A 754 10.53 -14.98 12.78
CA LEU A 754 10.88 -14.61 14.15
C LEU A 754 12.15 -15.30 14.67
N GLY A 755 12.87 -14.59 15.55
CA GLY A 755 14.06 -15.09 16.26
C GLY A 755 15.34 -14.28 15.98
N ARG A 756 16.47 -14.71 16.59
CA ARG A 756 17.80 -14.12 16.34
C ARG A 756 18.20 -14.25 14.88
N LEU A 757 17.91 -15.41 14.29
CA LEU A 757 17.98 -15.64 12.86
C LEU A 757 16.57 -15.53 12.29
N ASN A 758 16.36 -14.58 11.38
CA ASN A 758 15.12 -14.43 10.61
C ASN A 758 15.46 -14.13 9.15
N GLY A 759 14.48 -14.33 8.26
CA GLY A 759 14.68 -14.19 6.82
C GLY A 759 13.93 -15.25 6.03
N TRP A 760 14.23 -15.35 4.74
CA TRP A 760 13.64 -16.35 3.85
C TRP A 760 14.61 -16.78 2.76
N LEU A 761 14.44 -18.03 2.35
CA LEU A 761 15.03 -18.63 1.17
C LEU A 761 13.90 -18.91 0.18
N SER A 762 14.03 -18.44 -1.05
CA SER A 762 13.04 -18.69 -2.10
C SER A 762 13.71 -19.24 -3.35
N TYR A 763 13.06 -20.20 -3.99
CA TYR A 763 13.46 -20.76 -5.27
C TYR A 763 12.26 -20.82 -6.20
N THR A 764 12.41 -20.30 -7.40
CA THR A 764 11.37 -20.32 -8.43
C THR A 764 11.92 -20.96 -9.69
N TYR A 765 11.28 -22.03 -10.13
CA TYR A 765 11.37 -22.47 -11.51
C TYR A 765 10.19 -21.91 -12.30
N SER A 766 10.41 -21.15 -13.37
CA SER A 766 9.29 -20.71 -14.22
C SER A 766 9.65 -20.45 -15.67
N ARG A 767 8.69 -20.67 -16.56
CA ARG A 767 8.80 -20.39 -17.99
C ARG A 767 7.70 -19.42 -18.42
N THR A 768 8.04 -18.46 -19.26
CA THR A 768 7.13 -17.50 -19.88
C THR A 768 7.40 -17.43 -21.37
N GLU A 769 6.38 -17.72 -22.16
CA GLU A 769 6.50 -17.81 -23.61
C GLU A 769 5.36 -17.04 -24.27
N LEU A 770 5.68 -16.43 -25.41
CA LEU A 770 4.75 -15.68 -26.27
C LEU A 770 4.66 -16.39 -27.63
N ARG A 771 3.55 -16.18 -28.33
CA ARG A 771 3.31 -16.70 -29.67
C ARG A 771 2.47 -15.70 -30.46
N GLN A 772 2.96 -15.34 -31.64
CA GLN A 772 2.16 -14.61 -32.62
C GLN A 772 1.55 -15.63 -33.59
N ASP A 773 0.23 -15.77 -33.58
CA ASP A 773 -0.49 -16.74 -34.41
C ASP A 773 -1.64 -16.10 -35.22
N ASP A 774 -1.53 -14.80 -35.51
CA ASP A 774 -2.47 -14.10 -36.40
C ASP A 774 -2.29 -14.59 -37.85
N PRO A 775 -3.31 -15.25 -38.44
CA PRO A 775 -3.22 -15.81 -39.79
C PRO A 775 -3.09 -14.75 -40.89
N ARG A 776 -3.37 -13.48 -40.59
CA ARG A 776 -3.23 -12.37 -41.54
C ARG A 776 -1.77 -11.99 -41.75
N VAL A 777 -0.88 -12.30 -40.80
CA VAL A 777 0.53 -11.92 -40.87
C VAL A 777 1.29 -12.98 -41.67
N ALA A 778 1.83 -12.58 -42.82
CA ALA A 778 2.56 -13.47 -43.72
C ALA A 778 3.85 -14.04 -43.09
N GLU A 779 4.57 -13.21 -42.32
CA GLU A 779 5.80 -13.59 -41.62
C GLU A 779 5.64 -13.37 -40.11
N PRO A 780 4.99 -14.31 -39.39
CA PRO A 780 4.85 -14.19 -37.95
C PRO A 780 6.20 -14.35 -37.25
N VAL A 781 6.36 -13.69 -36.10
CA VAL A 781 7.54 -13.81 -35.24
C VAL A 781 7.82 -15.29 -34.96
N ASN A 782 9.09 -15.69 -35.19
CA ASN A 782 9.58 -17.05 -35.06
C ASN A 782 8.72 -18.08 -35.80
N LYS A 783 8.20 -17.74 -36.99
CA LYS A 783 7.36 -18.61 -37.84
C LYS A 783 6.09 -19.08 -37.11
N GLY A 784 5.61 -18.29 -36.14
CA GLY A 784 4.44 -18.61 -35.32
C GLY A 784 4.69 -19.67 -34.26
N ASN A 785 5.95 -20.00 -33.94
CA ASN A 785 6.29 -20.86 -32.81
C ASN A 785 6.29 -20.08 -31.49
N TRP A 786 6.22 -20.81 -30.37
CA TRP A 786 6.40 -20.22 -29.04
C TRP A 786 7.85 -19.75 -28.87
N TYR A 787 8.03 -18.54 -28.33
CA TYR A 787 9.34 -17.96 -28.02
C TYR A 787 9.39 -17.39 -26.61
N PRO A 788 10.55 -17.41 -25.92
CA PRO A 788 10.66 -16.85 -24.58
C PRO A 788 10.33 -15.36 -24.52
N ALA A 789 9.58 -14.93 -23.50
CA ALA A 789 9.38 -13.51 -23.23
C ALA A 789 10.70 -12.84 -22.81
N PRO A 790 10.90 -11.52 -23.02
CA PRO A 790 12.17 -10.83 -22.68
C PRO A 790 12.57 -10.89 -21.19
N TYR A 791 11.64 -11.24 -20.31
CA TYR A 791 11.82 -11.38 -18.87
C TYR A 791 11.74 -12.84 -18.38
N ASP A 792 11.77 -13.82 -19.30
CA ASP A 792 11.77 -15.24 -18.96
C ASP A 792 13.11 -15.67 -18.31
N LYS A 793 13.09 -16.00 -17.02
CA LYS A 793 14.27 -16.50 -16.29
C LYS A 793 13.95 -17.85 -15.65
N PRO A 794 14.32 -18.99 -16.27
CA PRO A 794 13.98 -20.32 -15.79
C PRO A 794 14.26 -20.60 -14.32
N HIS A 795 15.45 -20.26 -13.82
CA HIS A 795 15.83 -20.50 -12.43
C HIS A 795 16.10 -19.17 -11.73
N ASP A 796 15.54 -19.02 -10.53
CA ASP A 796 15.66 -17.82 -9.70
C ASP A 796 15.73 -18.22 -8.23
N LEU A 797 16.82 -17.85 -7.55
CA LEU A 797 17.11 -18.19 -6.16
C LEU A 797 17.41 -16.91 -5.39
N LYS A 798 16.65 -16.65 -4.32
CA LYS A 798 16.87 -15.51 -3.43
C LYS A 798 17.07 -16.00 -2.00
N LEU A 799 17.98 -15.36 -1.27
CA LEU A 799 18.17 -15.59 0.16
C LEU A 799 18.30 -14.24 0.86
N VAL A 800 17.39 -13.99 1.80
CA VAL A 800 17.46 -12.87 2.74
C VAL A 800 17.68 -13.46 4.12
N GLY A 801 18.73 -13.04 4.83
CA GLY A 801 19.05 -13.53 6.15
C GLY A 801 19.51 -12.41 7.07
N ASN A 802 18.91 -12.30 8.25
CA ASN A 802 19.29 -11.36 9.29
C ASN A 802 19.61 -12.11 10.57
N PHE A 803 20.76 -11.80 11.16
CA PHE A 803 21.26 -12.39 12.38
C PHE A 803 21.54 -11.32 13.44
N LYS A 804 20.74 -11.32 14.50
CA LYS A 804 20.93 -10.46 15.67
C LYS A 804 22.00 -11.05 16.60
N LEU A 805 23.22 -10.50 16.51
CA LEU A 805 24.35 -10.85 17.36
C LEU A 805 24.06 -10.46 18.82
N THR A 806 23.64 -9.21 19.02
CA THR A 806 23.20 -8.65 20.31
C THR A 806 21.94 -7.79 20.09
N HIS A 807 21.43 -7.13 21.13
CA HIS A 807 20.39 -6.11 20.98
C HIS A 807 20.84 -4.89 20.18
N ARG A 808 22.17 -4.64 20.14
CA ARG A 808 22.77 -3.48 19.47
C ARG A 808 23.31 -3.81 18.08
N PHE A 809 23.80 -5.02 17.88
CA PHE A 809 24.53 -5.42 16.67
C PHE A 809 23.75 -6.47 15.90
N SER A 810 23.55 -6.23 14.61
CA SER A 810 22.98 -7.21 13.71
C SER A 810 23.75 -7.28 12.39
N PHE A 811 23.77 -8.47 11.81
CA PHE A 811 24.32 -8.75 10.50
C PHE A 811 23.18 -9.11 9.55
N SER A 812 23.22 -8.58 8.33
CA SER A 812 22.21 -8.81 7.31
C SER A 812 22.89 -9.24 6.01
N MET A 813 22.27 -10.17 5.28
CA MET A 813 22.73 -10.70 4.00
C MET A 813 21.58 -10.78 3.00
N ASN A 814 21.86 -10.44 1.75
CA ASN A 814 20.95 -10.62 0.62
C ASN A 814 21.72 -11.26 -0.55
N LEU A 815 21.25 -12.40 -1.05
CA LEU A 815 21.80 -13.10 -2.20
C LEU A 815 20.73 -13.23 -3.28
N ASP A 816 21.13 -12.91 -4.51
CA ASP A 816 20.30 -12.98 -5.70
C ASP A 816 21.04 -13.74 -6.79
N TYR A 817 20.49 -14.88 -7.21
CA TYR A 817 20.93 -15.63 -8.38
C TYR A 817 19.75 -15.81 -9.34
N SER A 818 19.98 -15.57 -10.64
CA SER A 818 19.02 -15.96 -11.67
C SER A 818 19.68 -16.30 -12.99
N THR A 819 19.08 -17.20 -13.76
CA THR A 819 19.50 -17.46 -15.14
C THR A 819 19.39 -16.19 -15.99
N GLY A 820 20.27 -16.04 -16.96
CA GLY A 820 20.25 -14.92 -17.89
C GLY A 820 18.91 -14.77 -18.64
N ARG A 821 18.47 -13.53 -18.82
CA ARG A 821 17.26 -13.22 -19.61
C ARG A 821 17.49 -13.51 -21.11
N PRO A 822 16.44 -13.74 -21.90
CA PRO A 822 16.57 -13.99 -23.32
C PRO A 822 17.01 -12.75 -24.09
N MET A 823 17.67 -12.95 -25.22
CA MET A 823 18.04 -11.91 -26.17
C MET A 823 17.98 -12.44 -27.62
N THR A 824 17.86 -11.51 -28.57
CA THR A 824 17.95 -11.80 -30.00
C THR A 824 19.34 -11.38 -30.48
N MET A 825 20.17 -12.34 -30.91
CA MET A 825 21.50 -12.03 -31.44
C MET A 825 21.46 -11.85 -32.97
N PRO A 826 22.32 -10.99 -33.53
CA PRO A 826 22.57 -10.98 -34.96
C PRO A 826 23.28 -12.29 -35.35
N VAL A 827 22.80 -12.94 -36.41
CA VAL A 827 23.37 -14.18 -36.97
C VAL A 827 24.19 -13.93 -38.23
N GLY A 828 24.18 -12.71 -38.74
CA GLY A 828 24.99 -12.31 -39.89
C GLY A 828 24.84 -10.83 -40.23
N THR A 829 25.47 -10.44 -41.33
CA THR A 829 25.34 -9.11 -41.92
C THR A 829 24.95 -9.23 -43.38
N TYR A 830 24.26 -8.22 -43.90
CA TYR A 830 23.96 -8.09 -45.32
C TYR A 830 24.12 -6.64 -45.77
N TYR A 831 24.44 -6.43 -47.04
CA TYR A 831 24.61 -5.10 -47.60
C TYR A 831 23.31 -4.64 -48.27
N TYR A 832 22.75 -3.53 -47.82
CA TYR A 832 21.49 -2.98 -48.33
C TYR A 832 21.46 -1.45 -48.26
N ALA A 833 20.92 -0.81 -49.30
CA ALA A 833 20.76 0.65 -49.39
C ALA A 833 22.05 1.43 -49.06
N GLY A 834 23.20 0.97 -49.55
CA GLY A 834 24.48 1.65 -49.38
C GLY A 834 25.20 1.38 -48.05
N GLY A 835 24.73 0.45 -47.20
CA GLY A 835 25.40 0.10 -45.95
C GLY A 835 25.19 -1.33 -45.48
N TRP A 836 26.10 -1.79 -44.61
CA TRP A 836 25.92 -3.06 -43.90
C TRP A 836 24.78 -2.96 -42.87
N ARG A 837 24.00 -4.03 -42.76
CA ARG A 837 22.87 -4.19 -41.84
C ARG A 837 22.99 -5.53 -41.11
N LEU A 838 22.49 -5.58 -39.88
CA LEU A 838 22.47 -6.79 -39.07
C LEU A 838 21.29 -7.67 -39.48
N LEU A 839 21.56 -8.95 -39.74
CA LEU A 839 20.54 -9.98 -39.88
C LEU A 839 20.33 -10.61 -38.50
N TYR A 840 19.14 -10.45 -37.92
CA TYR A 840 18.79 -11.05 -36.63
C TYR A 840 18.24 -12.46 -36.80
N GLY A 841 18.59 -13.34 -35.87
CA GLY A 841 18.02 -14.69 -35.80
C GLY A 841 16.61 -14.69 -35.19
N GLU A 842 16.18 -15.86 -34.72
CA GLU A 842 14.90 -16.00 -34.02
C GLU A 842 14.85 -15.13 -32.75
N ARG A 843 13.71 -14.46 -32.55
CA ARG A 843 13.46 -13.56 -31.42
C ARG A 843 13.67 -14.33 -30.12
N ASN A 844 14.51 -13.79 -29.25
CA ASN A 844 14.79 -14.30 -27.90
C ASN A 844 15.35 -15.74 -27.84
N ALA A 845 16.03 -16.20 -28.90
CA ALA A 845 16.61 -17.55 -28.95
C ALA A 845 17.87 -17.74 -28.08
N HIS A 846 18.59 -16.66 -27.74
CA HIS A 846 19.82 -16.70 -26.93
C HIS A 846 19.59 -16.12 -25.53
N ARG A 847 20.56 -16.23 -24.62
CA ARG A 847 20.49 -15.65 -23.27
C ARG A 847 21.76 -14.90 -22.91
N ILE A 848 21.64 -13.85 -22.11
CA ILE A 848 22.79 -13.18 -21.50
C ILE A 848 23.43 -14.09 -20.42
N PRO A 849 24.64 -13.80 -19.94
CA PRO A 849 25.20 -14.50 -18.79
C PRO A 849 24.29 -14.45 -17.55
N ASP A 850 24.41 -15.48 -16.70
CA ASP A 850 23.67 -15.57 -15.44
C ASP A 850 24.00 -14.41 -14.50
N TYR A 851 22.96 -14.01 -13.75
CA TYR A 851 23.02 -12.97 -12.74
C TYR A 851 23.42 -13.57 -11.40
N PHE A 852 24.36 -12.92 -10.70
CA PHE A 852 24.67 -13.23 -9.31
C PHE A 852 25.05 -11.95 -8.55
N ARG A 853 24.46 -11.74 -7.39
CA ARG A 853 24.79 -10.65 -6.47
C ARG A 853 24.73 -11.12 -5.02
N LEU A 854 25.70 -10.70 -4.22
CA LEU A 854 25.72 -10.85 -2.77
C LEU A 854 25.92 -9.48 -2.13
N ASP A 855 25.02 -9.11 -1.22
CA ASP A 855 25.06 -7.88 -0.44
C ASP A 855 25.16 -8.22 1.05
N ILE A 856 25.97 -7.48 1.79
CA ILE A 856 26.13 -7.65 3.24
C ILE A 856 26.03 -6.31 3.95
N ALA A 857 25.44 -6.31 5.15
CA ALA A 857 25.40 -5.13 6.01
C ALA A 857 25.57 -5.50 7.49
N PHE A 858 26.12 -4.56 8.24
CA PHE A 858 26.23 -4.58 9.69
C PHE A 858 25.52 -3.35 10.26
N ASN A 859 24.51 -3.58 11.07
CA ASN A 859 23.70 -2.51 11.67
C ASN A 859 24.06 -2.36 13.15
N ILE A 860 24.22 -1.12 13.58
CA ILE A 860 24.52 -0.67 14.93
C ILE A 860 23.35 0.17 15.40
N GLU A 861 22.53 -0.39 16.29
CA GLU A 861 21.38 0.25 16.89
C GLU A 861 21.79 1.12 18.12
N PRO A 862 20.94 2.07 18.55
CA PRO A 862 21.21 2.92 19.71
C PRO A 862 21.26 2.13 21.04
N SER A 863 21.92 2.71 22.06
CA SER A 863 21.98 2.11 23.40
C SER A 863 20.66 2.30 24.18
N HIS A 864 20.33 1.37 25.07
CA HIS A 864 19.08 1.34 25.87
C HIS A 864 18.89 2.47 26.91
N LYS A 865 19.71 3.54 26.90
CA LYS A 865 19.51 4.67 27.82
C LYS A 865 18.34 5.54 27.32
N LEU A 866 17.16 5.30 27.89
CA LEU A 866 15.87 6.00 27.68
C LEU A 866 15.90 7.53 27.94
N THR A 867 17.04 8.08 28.37
CA THR A 867 17.21 9.52 28.70
C THR A 867 17.80 10.35 27.56
N LEU A 868 18.17 9.73 26.44
CA LEU A 868 18.76 10.46 25.30
C LEU A 868 17.66 11.15 24.49
N LEU A 869 17.85 12.44 24.22
CA LEU A 869 16.99 13.26 23.34
C LEU A 869 16.95 12.73 21.90
N THR A 870 17.97 11.97 21.48
CA THR A 870 18.06 11.42 20.13
C THR A 870 18.54 9.96 20.17
N HIS A 871 17.94 9.12 19.32
CA HIS A 871 18.29 7.72 19.14
C HIS A 871 18.93 7.55 17.76
N SER A 872 20.21 7.20 17.73
CA SER A 872 21.01 7.14 16.50
C SER A 872 21.35 5.70 16.12
N SER A 873 21.28 5.39 14.83
CA SER A 873 21.67 4.10 14.25
C SER A 873 22.65 4.31 13.10
N VAL A 874 23.61 3.39 12.98
CA VAL A 874 24.62 3.38 11.91
C VAL A 874 24.54 2.06 11.18
N THR A 875 24.47 2.09 9.85
CA THR A 875 24.58 0.91 9.00
C THR A 875 25.83 1.01 8.14
N ILE A 876 26.62 -0.04 8.12
CA ILE A 876 27.82 -0.17 7.27
C ILE A 876 27.62 -1.40 6.40
N GLY A 877 27.83 -1.31 5.10
CA GLY A 877 27.66 -2.46 4.23
C GLY A 877 28.45 -2.37 2.94
N VAL A 878 28.41 -3.46 2.18
CA VAL A 878 29.00 -3.57 0.85
C VAL A 878 27.97 -4.17 -0.09
N TYR A 879 27.64 -3.42 -1.12
CA TYR A 879 26.76 -3.81 -2.20
C TYR A 879 27.56 -4.51 -3.31
N ASN A 880 27.04 -5.61 -3.86
CA ASN A 880 27.72 -6.49 -4.81
C ASN A 880 29.16 -6.85 -4.35
N VAL A 881 29.26 -7.52 -3.20
CA VAL A 881 30.53 -7.97 -2.59
C VAL A 881 31.43 -8.72 -3.60
N THR A 882 30.82 -9.46 -4.52
CA THR A 882 31.55 -10.21 -5.55
C THR A 882 32.14 -9.37 -6.67
N GLY A 883 31.71 -8.11 -6.82
CA GLY A 883 32.11 -7.26 -7.95
C GLY A 883 31.74 -7.84 -9.31
N ARG A 884 30.73 -8.72 -9.39
CA ARG A 884 30.34 -9.36 -10.64
C ARG A 884 29.73 -8.32 -11.57
N LYS A 885 30.20 -8.29 -12.82
CA LYS A 885 29.68 -7.41 -13.88
C LYS A 885 28.37 -7.97 -14.44
N ASN A 886 27.28 -7.72 -13.75
CA ASN A 886 25.96 -8.19 -14.17
C ASN A 886 25.45 -7.37 -15.39
N PRO A 887 25.11 -8.01 -16.52
CA PRO A 887 24.67 -7.30 -17.73
C PRO A 887 23.34 -6.57 -17.51
N TYR A 888 23.32 -5.26 -17.75
CA TYR A 888 22.13 -4.42 -17.81
C TYR A 888 21.57 -4.33 -19.24
N SER A 889 22.45 -4.12 -20.22
CA SER A 889 22.12 -4.09 -21.65
C SER A 889 23.22 -4.72 -22.48
N VAL A 890 22.83 -5.31 -23.61
CA VAL A 890 23.75 -5.86 -24.62
C VAL A 890 23.36 -5.24 -25.96
N PHE A 891 24.31 -4.64 -26.65
CA PHE A 891 24.11 -4.00 -27.94
C PHE A 891 25.21 -4.39 -28.92
N PHE A 892 24.89 -4.29 -30.20
CA PHE A 892 25.76 -4.70 -31.29
C PHE A 892 26.08 -3.50 -32.16
N GLN A 893 27.37 -3.27 -32.40
CA GLN A 893 27.86 -2.19 -33.25
C GLN A 893 28.63 -2.80 -34.42
N THR A 894 28.40 -2.28 -35.61
CA THR A 894 29.19 -2.65 -36.79
C THR A 894 30.38 -1.70 -36.89
N GLU A 895 31.59 -2.21 -36.74
CA GLU A 895 32.84 -1.49 -36.93
C GLU A 895 33.52 -2.06 -38.18
N GLY A 896 33.50 -1.29 -39.28
CA GLY A 896 33.94 -1.77 -40.59
C GLY A 896 33.10 -2.95 -41.08
N ASN A 897 33.73 -4.10 -41.28
CA ASN A 897 33.08 -5.35 -41.69
C ASN A 897 32.84 -6.31 -40.51
N THR A 898 33.14 -5.91 -39.28
CA THR A 898 32.99 -6.73 -38.07
C THR A 898 31.83 -6.26 -37.21
N VAL A 899 31.09 -7.21 -36.64
CA VAL A 899 30.02 -6.93 -35.65
C VAL A 899 30.58 -7.19 -34.26
N ASN A 900 30.77 -6.13 -33.50
CA ASN A 900 31.22 -6.21 -32.11
C ASN A 900 30.02 -6.15 -31.17
N SER A 901 30.03 -6.99 -30.13
CA SER A 901 29.04 -6.98 -29.06
C SER A 901 29.58 -6.27 -27.84
N TYR A 902 28.80 -5.35 -27.27
CA TYR A 902 29.15 -4.62 -26.07
C TYR A 902 28.15 -4.94 -24.96
N MET A 903 28.67 -5.00 -23.73
CA MET A 903 27.88 -5.28 -22.54
C MET A 903 28.01 -4.12 -21.57
N LEU A 904 26.88 -3.52 -21.21
CA LEU A 904 26.81 -2.49 -20.19
C LEU A 904 26.48 -3.13 -18.83
N SER A 905 27.30 -2.88 -17.82
CA SER A 905 27.09 -3.28 -16.42
C SER A 905 27.16 -2.04 -15.54
N ILE A 906 26.12 -1.79 -14.74
CA ILE A 906 26.02 -0.56 -13.93
C ILE A 906 26.85 -0.69 -12.64
N PHE A 907 26.70 -1.80 -11.90
CA PHE A 907 27.38 -2.04 -10.62
C PHE A 907 28.42 -3.15 -10.75
N GLY A 908 29.47 -2.89 -11.52
CA GLY A 908 30.51 -3.86 -11.84
C GLY A 908 31.66 -3.98 -10.82
N CYS A 909 31.50 -3.41 -9.63
CA CYS A 909 32.48 -3.46 -8.54
C CYS A 909 31.79 -3.48 -7.17
N PRO A 910 32.47 -3.91 -6.10
CA PRO A 910 31.94 -3.80 -4.73
C PRO A 910 31.81 -2.33 -4.32
N ILE A 911 30.64 -1.95 -3.81
CA ILE A 911 30.36 -0.56 -3.39
C ILE A 911 30.15 -0.52 -1.87
N PRO A 912 31.15 -0.03 -1.11
CA PRO A 912 30.97 0.19 0.32
C PRO A 912 30.05 1.40 0.56
N TYR A 913 29.25 1.34 1.61
CA TYR A 913 28.40 2.44 2.02
C TYR A 913 28.30 2.54 3.55
N ILE A 914 27.99 3.74 4.01
CA ILE A 914 27.63 4.04 5.39
C ILE A 914 26.36 4.89 5.39
N THR A 915 25.44 4.56 6.29
CA THR A 915 24.18 5.29 6.46
C THR A 915 23.97 5.59 7.94
N TYR A 916 23.60 6.82 8.24
CA TYR A 916 23.35 7.31 9.59
C TYR A 916 21.90 7.77 9.71
N ASN A 917 21.17 7.26 10.69
CA ASN A 917 19.80 7.68 10.97
C ASN A 917 19.65 8.15 12.42
N ILE A 918 18.84 9.17 12.64
CA ILE A 918 18.47 9.71 13.95
C ILE A 918 16.94 9.69 14.08
N ARG A 919 16.44 9.40 15.29
CA ARG A 919 15.04 9.61 15.71
C ARG A 919 15.00 10.50 16.95
N PHE A 920 13.99 11.37 17.06
CA PHE A 920 13.80 12.32 18.16
C PHE A 920 12.33 12.56 18.50
#